data_AF-A0A094E9P0-F1
#
_entry.id   AF-A0A094E9P0-F1
#
_cell.length_a   1.000
_cell.length_b   1.000
_cell.length_c   1.000
_cell.angle_alpha   90.00
_cell.angle_beta   90.00
_cell.angle_gamma   90.00
#
_symmetry.space_group_name_H-M   'P 1'
#
loop_
_entity.id
_entity.type
_entity.pdbx_description
1 polymer ?
#
loop_
_entity_poly.entity_id
_entity_poly.type
_entity_poly.pdbx_seq_one_letter_code
_entity_poly.pdbx_strand_id
1 'polypeptide(L)'
;MKLTASLRTSVAAASRGLDFTHAVVGGGVVGLAVARRLAERAGGETLVIERHEDVGRESSSRNSEVIHAGLYYGKDSLKTKLCIEGRERLYDLCERWNIPHKKCGKWIVAQTPQQLEKLQQIHALSNDLNVPTSFIPLPRAHTLEPLIRARTGILESPTTGIIDSHTYTQALLGALSSAGGDIALNTSLTSVRALPDGAGWELTTLDAATGEESTITAATLVNAAGLGACEVNNMVLPVERHRKAYYAKGSYFSYSGKAPASRLIYPAPEPDLAGLGTHLTLDMAGQARFGPDVEWVDSADDLDVDEGRKPGAVRAIREFVPGIEEGRLGGDYAGMRAKLGGKEEGFQDFVVRREEGCEGFVNLLGIESPGLTSSLAIAEMVVRPLELTSECKVHGLSKWTVNGGELKLRHRCQPSSTPTSALQVYLLDHVATEAPVDWALWGNPARDATGSEASPKSASSETSRPSSTGQSSQTTTGSKSSTPEGTKVDWEDNPDFSISNFSQLPHTNFGVNQHMLINDEVKEALRQVLWQFRAPIRYAFAYGSGVFPQSKPSTPSSTPSSRTSIHPNAPPAIAKAQDGQPKMIDFIFGVSYTEHWHSLNLNQHRDHYSGLGSLGSGAVSSVQDKFGAGVYFNPYVNVNGMLIKYGVVNLDTLCTDLSEWSTLYIAGRLHKPVKILRDDPRVRLANQINLLSALRTSLLLLPPSFTEMELYATIAGISYMGDPRMALPTEDPSKVANIVGNNLPNFRRLYAPLIENLPNVDFNDPICSRPGWASDPNTNARLEQDMDPIKRGNMVRRLPKAFRSKLYFQFQKKFQIPQLEFNKMMEESTDEDAVGFKRRLGGGFERRIAQEPAEELRNEVRGVIKKTIGWPSTVQSLKGIATGGFARTYRYMSEKMDKHAQGKKKAAEAAALAKEKEASVKAAEKESSAKEAEKPANKDA
;
A
#
# COMPACT_ATOMS: atom_id res chain seq x y z
N MET A 1 13.86 -2.87 -17.77
CA MET A 1 12.41 -2.87 -18.03
C MET A 1 12.31 -2.33 -19.45
N LYS A 2 12.00 -3.15 -20.46
CA LYS A 2 12.03 -2.67 -21.85
C LYS A 2 11.00 -1.53 -22.01
N LEU A 3 11.42 -0.41 -22.60
CA LEU A 3 10.53 0.61 -23.15
C LEU A 3 9.79 0.02 -24.37
N THR A 4 8.93 -0.98 -24.15
CA THR A 4 8.02 -1.45 -25.21
C THR A 4 6.92 -0.41 -25.39
N ALA A 5 6.70 0.01 -26.64
CA ALA A 5 5.69 0.96 -27.10
C ALA A 5 4.24 0.59 -26.69
N SER A 6 3.93 0.78 -25.42
CA SER A 6 2.58 0.80 -24.85
C SER A 6 2.46 2.06 -24.01
N LEU A 7 2.71 3.21 -24.64
CA LEU A 7 2.37 4.52 -24.09
C LEU A 7 0.84 4.60 -24.04
N ARG A 8 0.29 4.66 -22.83
CA ARG A 8 -1.14 4.93 -22.64
C ARG A 8 -1.37 6.36 -23.10
N THR A 9 -1.99 6.53 -24.27
CA THR A 9 -2.53 7.84 -24.65
C THR A 9 -3.85 8.03 -23.90
N SER A 10 -3.91 8.88 -22.86
CA SER A 10 -5.23 9.35 -22.36
C SER A 10 -5.80 10.46 -23.24
N VAL A 11 -7.07 10.77 -23.02
CA VAL A 11 -7.82 11.85 -23.70
C VAL A 11 -7.08 13.20 -23.69
N ALA A 12 -6.30 13.54 -22.65
CA ALA A 12 -5.67 14.87 -22.52
C ALA A 12 -4.38 14.99 -23.37
N ALA A 13 -3.39 14.10 -23.20
CA ALA A 13 -2.21 14.09 -24.07
C ALA A 13 -2.55 13.65 -25.49
N ALA A 14 -3.46 12.68 -25.68
CA ALA A 14 -3.94 12.26 -27.00
C ALA A 14 -4.64 13.40 -27.75
N SER A 15 -5.40 14.27 -27.06
CA SER A 15 -6.00 15.45 -27.71
C SER A 15 -4.96 16.43 -28.28
N ARG A 16 -3.71 16.34 -27.82
CA ARG A 16 -2.57 17.12 -28.32
C ARG A 16 -1.59 16.30 -29.18
N GLY A 17 -1.85 15.00 -29.38
CA GLY A 17 -0.96 14.09 -30.08
C GLY A 17 0.37 13.83 -29.36
N LEU A 18 0.38 13.90 -28.02
CA LEU A 18 1.56 13.69 -27.17
C LEU A 18 1.43 12.41 -26.34
N ASP A 19 2.56 11.88 -25.89
CA ASP A 19 2.60 10.68 -25.04
C ASP A 19 2.27 11.00 -23.58
N PHE A 20 2.75 12.13 -23.06
CA PHE A 20 2.50 12.58 -21.69
C PHE A 20 2.14 14.06 -21.62
N THR A 21 1.49 14.46 -20.53
CA THR A 21 1.29 15.88 -20.23
C THR A 21 2.54 16.50 -19.59
N HIS A 22 3.26 15.74 -18.76
CA HIS A 22 4.45 16.20 -18.06
C HIS A 22 5.55 15.12 -18.09
N ALA A 23 6.80 15.53 -18.36
CA ALA A 23 7.99 14.73 -18.16
C ALA A 23 8.88 15.39 -17.10
N VAL A 24 9.30 14.63 -16.10
CA VAL A 24 10.20 15.08 -15.03
C VAL A 24 11.51 14.30 -15.12
N VAL A 25 12.62 15.01 -15.30
CA VAL A 25 13.96 14.39 -15.43
C VAL A 25 14.61 14.37 -14.05
N GLY A 26 14.86 13.18 -13.51
CA GLY A 26 15.46 12.94 -12.20
C GLY A 26 14.48 12.36 -11.18
N GLY A 27 14.77 11.17 -10.66
CA GLY A 27 14.03 10.43 -9.63
C GLY A 27 14.54 10.65 -8.21
N GLY A 28 15.12 11.82 -7.92
CA GLY A 28 15.46 12.24 -6.54
C GLY A 28 14.24 12.75 -5.77
N VAL A 29 14.42 13.09 -4.49
CA VAL A 29 13.31 13.59 -3.63
C VAL A 29 12.59 14.81 -4.20
N VAL A 30 13.31 15.69 -4.91
CA VAL A 30 12.73 16.89 -5.53
C VAL A 30 11.91 16.52 -6.77
N GLY A 31 12.48 15.70 -7.66
CA GLY A 31 11.79 15.26 -8.88
C GLY A 31 10.54 14.44 -8.56
N LEU A 32 10.61 13.52 -7.61
CA LEU A 32 9.45 12.74 -7.17
C LEU A 32 8.40 13.60 -6.48
N ALA A 33 8.79 14.59 -5.66
CA ALA A 33 7.82 15.51 -5.04
C ALA A 33 7.08 16.33 -6.11
N VAL A 34 7.79 16.83 -7.12
CA VAL A 34 7.19 17.56 -8.24
C VAL A 34 6.29 16.64 -9.06
N ALA A 35 6.78 15.46 -9.45
CA ALA A 35 6.04 14.52 -10.27
C ALA A 35 4.74 14.06 -9.59
N ARG A 36 4.80 13.73 -8.29
CA ARG A 36 3.63 13.37 -7.49
C ARG A 36 2.58 14.48 -7.55
N ARG A 37 2.98 15.72 -7.30
CA ARG A 37 2.06 16.86 -7.27
C ARG A 37 1.48 17.19 -8.65
N LEU A 38 2.22 16.91 -9.72
CA LEU A 38 1.73 17.00 -11.11
C LEU A 38 0.71 15.90 -11.44
N ALA A 39 0.97 14.66 -11.02
CA ALA A 39 0.08 13.52 -11.23
C ALA A 39 -1.23 13.63 -10.43
N GLU A 40 -1.21 14.26 -9.26
CA GLU A 40 -2.42 14.54 -8.45
C GLU A 40 -3.40 15.51 -9.15
N ARG A 41 -3.01 16.16 -10.25
CA ARG A 41 -3.89 17.06 -11.02
C ARG A 41 -4.85 16.27 -11.89
N ALA A 42 -6.07 16.80 -12.07
CA ALA A 42 -7.01 16.25 -13.04
C ALA A 42 -6.39 16.25 -14.46
N GLY A 43 -6.28 15.06 -15.06
CA GLY A 43 -5.64 14.86 -16.36
C GLY A 43 -4.10 14.94 -16.34
N GLY A 44 -3.47 14.87 -15.16
CA GLY A 44 -2.02 14.89 -14.99
C GLY A 44 -1.34 13.56 -15.33
N GLU A 45 -0.98 13.36 -16.59
CA GLU A 45 -0.14 12.24 -17.02
C GLU A 45 1.34 12.61 -16.90
N THR A 46 2.01 12.02 -15.92
CA THR A 46 3.38 12.41 -15.54
C THR A 46 4.31 11.22 -15.66
N LEU A 47 5.39 11.37 -16.42
CA LEU A 47 6.49 10.42 -16.50
C LEU A 47 7.72 10.96 -15.76
N VAL A 48 8.35 10.15 -14.92
CA VAL A 48 9.68 10.41 -14.36
C VAL A 48 10.73 9.63 -15.15
N ILE A 49 11.81 10.28 -15.58
CA ILE A 49 12.96 9.66 -16.24
C ILE A 49 14.13 9.64 -15.26
N GLU A 50 14.60 8.45 -14.89
CA GLU A 50 15.67 8.23 -13.91
C GLU A 50 16.76 7.32 -14.50
N ARG A 51 18.01 7.80 -14.48
CA ARG A 51 19.16 7.12 -15.10
C ARG A 51 19.60 5.88 -14.33
N HIS A 52 19.35 5.83 -13.03
CA HIS A 52 19.73 4.72 -12.16
C HIS A 52 18.67 3.62 -12.12
N GLU A 53 19.07 2.47 -11.61
CA GLU A 53 18.19 1.28 -11.45
C GLU A 53 17.06 1.46 -10.43
N ASP A 54 17.10 2.54 -9.64
CA ASP A 54 16.20 2.81 -8.52
C ASP A 54 16.24 4.31 -8.19
N VAL A 55 15.24 4.80 -7.47
CA VAL A 55 15.10 6.22 -7.14
C VAL A 55 16.05 6.66 -6.03
N GLY A 56 16.39 7.95 -6.02
CA GLY A 56 17.16 8.58 -4.94
C GLY A 56 18.62 8.12 -4.79
N ARG A 57 19.22 7.47 -5.78
CA ARG A 57 20.57 6.87 -5.71
C ARG A 57 21.75 7.86 -5.65
N GLU A 58 21.51 9.15 -5.84
CA GLU A 58 22.53 10.21 -5.78
C GLU A 58 22.44 11.06 -4.49
N SER A 59 22.43 12.38 -4.59
CA SER A 59 22.44 13.30 -3.44
C SER A 59 21.26 13.07 -2.46
N SER A 60 20.15 12.47 -2.91
CA SER A 60 18.99 12.16 -2.05
C SER A 60 19.25 11.05 -1.02
N SER A 61 20.17 10.12 -1.31
CA SER A 61 20.63 9.08 -0.37
C SER A 61 21.96 9.41 0.30
N ARG A 62 22.63 10.49 -0.14
CA ARG A 62 23.97 10.89 0.32
C ARG A 62 23.96 12.30 0.90
N ASN A 63 23.24 12.48 2.00
CA ASN A 63 23.11 13.75 2.71
C ASN A 63 22.96 13.53 4.22
N SER A 64 22.97 14.62 5.00
CA SER A 64 22.91 14.56 6.46
C SER A 64 21.54 14.18 7.03
N GLU A 65 20.52 13.99 6.19
CA GLU A 65 19.14 13.64 6.60
C GLU A 65 18.48 14.68 7.52
N VAL A 66 18.96 15.93 7.50
CA VAL A 66 18.47 17.00 8.37
C VAL A 66 17.24 17.69 7.78
N ILE A 67 16.20 17.82 8.59
CA ILE A 67 15.10 18.77 8.38
C ILE A 67 15.53 20.11 8.96
N HIS A 68 15.91 21.06 8.09
CA HIS A 68 16.45 22.35 8.50
C HIS A 68 15.37 23.35 8.96
N ALA A 69 15.73 24.24 9.88
CA ALA A 69 14.83 25.29 10.37
C ALA A 69 14.79 26.56 9.50
N GLY A 70 15.73 26.73 8.55
CA GLY A 70 15.79 27.93 7.69
C GLY A 70 16.55 29.13 8.29
N LEU A 71 17.71 28.90 8.93
CA LEU A 71 18.39 29.92 9.75
C LEU A 71 19.53 30.70 9.08
N TYR A 72 20.09 30.19 7.98
CA TYR A 72 21.42 30.63 7.50
C TYR A 72 21.42 31.48 6.23
N TYR A 73 20.33 31.48 5.45
CA TYR A 73 20.29 32.15 4.16
C TYR A 73 19.56 33.48 4.26
N GLY A 74 19.73 34.36 3.27
CA GLY A 74 19.09 35.67 3.27
C GLY A 74 17.55 35.55 3.30
N LYS A 75 16.86 36.48 3.98
CA LYS A 75 15.40 36.46 4.16
C LYS A 75 14.64 36.32 2.83
N ASP A 76 15.16 36.92 1.77
CA ASP A 76 14.50 36.99 0.46
C ASP A 76 14.82 35.81 -0.44
N SER A 77 15.76 34.94 -0.05
CA SER A 77 16.24 33.82 -0.84
C SER A 77 15.19 32.69 -0.91
N LEU A 78 15.17 31.98 -2.02
CA LEU A 78 14.37 30.77 -2.21
C LEU A 78 14.79 29.68 -1.22
N LYS A 79 16.09 29.52 -0.95
CA LYS A 79 16.58 28.61 0.11
C LYS A 79 15.91 28.88 1.46
N THR A 80 15.73 30.13 1.89
CA THR A 80 15.03 30.46 3.14
C THR A 80 13.54 30.16 3.06
N LYS A 81 12.87 30.74 2.06
CA LYS A 81 11.41 30.68 1.91
C LYS A 81 10.92 29.23 1.77
N LEU A 82 11.53 28.48 0.87
CA LEU A 82 11.14 27.09 0.59
C LEU A 82 11.57 26.12 1.70
N CYS A 83 12.63 26.42 2.45
CA CYS A 83 13.01 25.60 3.61
C CYS A 83 12.00 25.73 4.75
N ILE A 84 11.52 26.94 5.05
CA ILE A 84 10.56 27.16 6.13
C ILE A 84 9.21 26.52 5.76
N GLU A 85 8.70 26.80 4.56
CA GLU A 85 7.46 26.18 4.07
C GLU A 85 7.60 24.65 3.95
N GLY A 86 8.73 24.19 3.40
CA GLY A 86 9.00 22.77 3.19
C GLY A 86 9.12 21.99 4.48
N ARG A 87 9.73 22.55 5.54
CA ARG A 87 9.82 21.94 6.87
C ARG A 87 8.45 21.58 7.43
N GLU A 88 7.51 22.53 7.40
CA GLU A 88 6.16 22.30 7.95
C GLU A 88 5.44 21.21 7.18
N ARG A 89 5.46 21.28 5.85
CA ARG A 89 4.87 20.26 4.96
C ARG A 89 5.51 18.89 5.17
N LEU A 90 6.83 18.85 5.37
CA LEU A 90 7.57 17.60 5.51
C LEU A 90 7.26 16.94 6.85
N TYR A 91 7.20 17.68 7.95
CA TYR A 91 6.80 17.11 9.24
C TYR A 91 5.37 16.58 9.21
N ASP A 92 4.43 17.36 8.69
CA ASP A 92 3.04 16.92 8.53
C ASP A 92 2.96 15.65 7.67
N LEU A 93 3.66 15.60 6.53
CA LEU A 93 3.69 14.41 5.68
C LEU A 93 4.29 13.20 6.39
N CYS A 94 5.39 13.38 7.13
CA CYS A 94 6.04 12.29 7.83
C CYS A 94 5.16 11.72 8.95
N GLU A 95 4.41 12.56 9.66
CA GLU A 95 3.41 12.14 10.65
C GLU A 95 2.27 11.35 9.97
N ARG A 96 1.72 11.87 8.87
CA ARG A 96 0.62 11.22 8.12
C ARG A 96 1.00 9.90 7.49
N TRP A 97 2.20 9.79 6.92
CA TRP A 97 2.67 8.62 6.19
C TRP A 97 3.55 7.70 7.03
N ASN A 98 3.69 7.99 8.32
CA ASN A 98 4.51 7.24 9.26
C ASN A 98 5.96 7.05 8.74
N ILE A 99 6.52 8.10 8.15
CA ILE A 99 7.94 8.15 7.73
C ILE A 99 8.77 8.39 8.99
N PRO A 100 9.80 7.56 9.28
CA PRO A 100 10.66 7.75 10.44
C PRO A 100 11.30 9.14 10.45
N HIS A 101 11.04 9.91 11.50
CA HIS A 101 11.60 11.25 11.68
C HIS A 101 11.67 11.60 13.18
N LYS A 102 12.50 12.59 13.53
CA LYS A 102 12.65 13.05 14.91
C LYS A 102 12.96 14.55 14.99
N LYS A 103 12.14 15.31 15.72
CA LYS A 103 12.42 16.71 16.11
C LYS A 103 13.45 16.75 17.24
N CYS A 104 14.70 16.39 16.96
CA CYS A 104 15.77 16.31 17.97
C CYS A 104 16.40 17.67 18.33
N GLY A 105 16.05 18.74 17.62
CA GLY A 105 16.62 20.06 17.80
C GLY A 105 18.06 20.18 17.30
N LYS A 106 18.54 21.42 17.23
CA LYS A 106 19.92 21.74 16.88
C LYS A 106 20.47 22.84 17.78
N TRP A 107 21.71 22.69 18.21
CA TRP A 107 22.49 23.75 18.84
C TRP A 107 23.55 24.27 17.89
N ILE A 108 23.61 25.60 17.76
CA ILE A 108 24.71 26.29 17.09
C ILE A 108 25.63 26.84 18.18
N VAL A 109 26.86 26.36 18.22
CA VAL A 109 27.80 26.62 19.33
C VAL A 109 28.84 27.66 18.93
N ALA A 110 29.04 28.66 19.79
CA ALA A 110 30.06 29.69 19.64
C ALA A 110 31.21 29.48 20.62
N GLN A 111 32.44 29.56 20.10
CA GLN A 111 33.70 29.49 20.84
C GLN A 111 34.31 30.88 21.07
N THR A 112 34.01 31.86 20.21
CA THR A 112 34.56 33.22 20.27
C THR A 112 33.47 34.30 20.40
N PRO A 113 33.81 35.53 20.83
CA PRO A 113 32.86 36.64 20.84
C PRO A 113 32.29 36.96 19.46
N GLN A 114 33.12 36.88 18.40
CA GLN A 114 32.69 37.12 17.02
C GLN A 114 31.68 36.07 16.55
N GLN A 115 31.88 34.80 16.93
CA GLN A 115 30.91 33.74 16.66
C GLN A 115 29.60 33.98 17.42
N LEU A 116 29.65 34.51 18.65
CA LEU A 116 28.46 34.87 19.41
C LEU A 116 27.68 36.02 18.75
N GLU A 117 28.35 37.05 18.25
CA GLU A 117 27.73 38.11 17.45
C GLU A 117 27.02 37.53 16.22
N LYS A 118 27.62 36.51 15.57
CA LYS A 118 26.97 35.82 14.46
C LYS A 118 25.72 35.07 14.89
N LEU A 119 25.72 34.44 16.07
CA LEU A 119 24.52 33.81 16.62
C LEU A 119 23.42 34.85 16.90
N GLN A 120 23.78 36.04 17.38
CA GLN A 120 22.81 37.12 17.60
C GLN A 120 22.18 37.59 16.29
N GLN A 121 22.96 37.72 15.21
CA GLN A 121 22.45 38.02 13.87
C GLN A 121 21.51 36.91 13.37
N ILE A 122 21.87 35.64 13.54
CA ILE A 122 21.02 34.51 13.18
C ILE A 122 19.72 34.53 13.99
N HIS A 123 19.78 34.80 15.30
CA HIS A 123 18.60 34.90 16.15
C HIS A 123 17.67 36.03 15.72
N ALA A 124 18.22 37.23 15.44
CA ALA A 124 17.45 38.36 14.94
C ALA A 124 16.75 38.03 13.60
N LEU A 125 17.49 37.46 12.64
CA LEU A 125 16.91 37.02 11.36
C LEU A 125 15.83 35.95 11.56
N SER A 126 16.04 35.02 12.49
CA SER A 126 15.07 33.96 12.79
C SER A 126 13.78 34.53 13.36
N ASN A 127 13.87 35.54 14.25
CA ASN A 127 12.72 36.25 14.79
C ASN A 127 11.94 36.99 13.69
N ASP A 128 12.65 37.68 12.79
CA ASP A 128 12.03 38.35 11.62
C ASP A 128 11.28 37.36 10.71
N LEU A 129 11.76 36.12 10.62
CA LEU A 129 11.17 35.04 9.83
C LEU A 129 10.16 34.18 10.60
N ASN A 130 9.85 34.52 11.86
CA ASN A 130 9.00 33.73 12.77
C ASN A 130 9.49 32.27 12.95
N VAL A 131 10.81 32.06 12.91
CA VAL A 131 11.44 30.77 13.20
C VAL A 131 11.89 30.76 14.66
N PRO A 132 11.35 29.86 15.51
CA PRO A 132 11.66 29.87 16.93
C PRO A 132 13.14 29.51 17.14
N THR A 133 13.84 30.35 17.89
CA THR A 133 15.20 30.10 18.38
C THR A 133 15.38 30.71 19.76
N SER A 134 16.31 30.19 20.57
CA SER A 134 16.56 30.71 21.92
C SER A 134 18.00 30.50 22.35
N PHE A 135 18.56 31.47 23.08
CA PHE A 135 19.88 31.30 23.69
C PHE A 135 19.81 30.39 24.92
N ILE A 136 20.72 29.43 25.00
CA ILE A 136 20.83 28.51 26.14
C ILE A 136 21.94 29.01 27.08
N PRO A 137 21.65 29.22 28.38
CA PRO A 137 22.68 29.53 29.37
C PRO A 137 23.72 28.41 29.44
N LEU A 138 25.01 28.74 29.38
CA LEU A 138 26.10 27.76 29.39
C LEU A 138 26.05 26.77 30.59
N PRO A 139 25.73 27.17 31.83
CA PRO A 139 25.59 26.22 32.94
C PRO A 139 24.53 25.14 32.67
N ARG A 140 23.38 25.53 32.10
CA ARG A 140 22.32 24.60 31.71
C ARG A 140 22.77 23.70 30.57
N ALA A 141 23.55 24.24 29.63
CA ALA A 141 24.08 23.46 28.52
C ALA A 141 25.00 22.33 28.98
N HIS A 142 25.88 22.58 29.96
CA HIS A 142 26.74 21.55 30.55
C HIS A 142 25.98 20.43 31.26
N THR A 143 24.78 20.70 31.77
CA THR A 143 23.90 19.65 32.32
C THR A 143 23.25 18.82 31.22
N LEU A 144 22.82 19.47 30.13
CA LEU A 144 22.06 18.81 29.06
C LEU A 144 22.96 18.03 28.09
N GLU A 145 24.14 18.54 27.74
CA GLU A 145 25.11 17.90 26.82
C GLU A 145 26.53 18.09 27.37
N PRO A 146 26.93 17.29 28.38
CA PRO A 146 28.17 17.51 29.12
C PRO A 146 29.44 17.37 28.27
N LEU A 147 29.35 16.69 27.13
CA LEU A 147 30.48 16.46 26.23
C LEU A 147 30.64 17.56 25.17
N ILE A 148 29.68 18.49 25.09
CA ILE A 148 29.68 19.57 24.11
C ILE A 148 30.29 20.83 24.71
N ARG A 149 31.26 21.39 24.01
CA ARG A 149 31.92 22.65 24.36
C ARG A 149 31.31 23.81 23.59
N ALA A 150 30.88 24.83 24.32
CA ALA A 150 30.62 26.17 23.80
C ALA A 150 31.19 27.17 24.81
N ARG A 151 32.08 28.07 24.38
CA ARG A 151 32.76 29.01 25.30
C ARG A 151 31.97 30.30 25.49
N THR A 152 31.31 30.79 24.45
CA THR A 152 30.71 32.13 24.45
C THR A 152 29.20 32.13 24.33
N GLY A 153 28.61 31.11 23.68
CA GLY A 153 27.16 30.97 23.68
C GLY A 153 26.65 29.83 22.81
N ILE A 154 25.35 29.59 22.95
CA ILE A 154 24.63 28.53 22.24
C ILE A 154 23.28 29.09 21.79
N LEU A 155 23.00 28.99 20.50
CA LEU A 155 21.69 29.26 19.93
C LEU A 155 20.99 27.93 19.64
N GLU A 156 19.86 27.71 20.31
CA GLU A 156 19.01 26.55 20.09
C GLU A 156 17.99 26.80 18.98
N SER A 157 17.79 25.77 18.17
CA SER A 157 16.78 25.68 17.11
C SER A 157 15.93 24.43 17.35
N PRO A 158 14.79 24.55 18.06
CA PRO A 158 13.98 23.41 18.49
C PRO A 158 13.22 22.74 17.33
N THR A 159 12.98 23.45 16.22
CA THR A 159 12.25 22.93 15.05
C THR A 159 13.12 22.17 14.06
N THR A 160 14.43 22.07 14.32
CA THR A 160 15.32 21.22 13.51
C THR A 160 15.17 19.76 13.89
N GLY A 161 15.31 18.86 12.93
CA GLY A 161 15.29 17.44 13.19
C GLY A 161 15.94 16.61 12.09
N ILE A 162 15.62 15.32 12.08
CA ILE A 162 16.13 14.32 11.14
C ILE A 162 15.00 13.49 10.55
N ILE A 163 15.23 12.90 9.38
CA ILE A 163 14.29 12.07 8.62
C ILE A 163 15.02 10.90 7.96
N ASP A 164 14.40 9.73 7.89
CA ASP A 164 14.86 8.66 6.99
C ASP A 164 14.55 9.06 5.54
N SER A 165 15.56 9.52 4.79
CA SER A 165 15.38 10.03 3.44
C SER A 165 15.08 8.93 2.43
N HIS A 166 15.51 7.69 2.70
CA HIS A 166 15.21 6.56 1.83
C HIS A 166 13.72 6.21 1.92
N THR A 167 13.19 6.05 3.13
CA THR A 167 11.76 5.81 3.36
C THR A 167 10.92 6.96 2.80
N TYR A 168 11.36 8.22 2.96
CA TYR A 168 10.70 9.38 2.36
C TYR A 168 10.67 9.32 0.83
N THR A 169 11.79 9.02 0.18
CA THR A 169 11.90 8.91 -1.29
C THR A 169 10.97 7.82 -1.82
N GLN A 170 10.98 6.65 -1.19
CA GLN A 170 10.11 5.53 -1.57
C GLN A 170 8.63 5.85 -1.35
N ALA A 171 8.30 6.59 -0.28
CA ALA A 171 6.92 7.05 -0.05
C ALA A 171 6.46 8.03 -1.14
N LEU A 172 7.32 8.94 -1.60
CA LEU A 172 7.01 9.83 -2.73
C LEU A 172 6.80 9.05 -4.04
N LEU A 173 7.63 8.03 -4.31
CA LEU A 173 7.45 7.15 -5.47
C LEU A 173 6.10 6.42 -5.39
N GLY A 174 5.77 5.82 -4.24
CA GLY A 174 4.48 5.15 -4.04
C GLY A 174 3.29 6.10 -4.22
N ALA A 175 3.43 7.34 -3.77
CA ALA A 175 2.39 8.36 -3.94
C ALA A 175 2.25 8.82 -5.41
N LEU A 176 3.36 8.98 -6.15
CA LEU A 176 3.34 9.22 -7.60
C LEU A 176 2.59 8.11 -8.34
N SER A 177 2.93 6.84 -8.07
CA SER A 177 2.26 5.71 -8.69
C SER A 177 0.78 5.61 -8.31
N SER A 178 0.43 6.00 -7.07
CA SER A 178 -0.97 6.04 -6.61
C SER A 178 -1.78 7.13 -7.32
N ALA A 179 -1.13 8.23 -7.69
CA ALA A 179 -1.71 9.31 -8.49
C ALA A 179 -1.72 9.01 -10.01
N GLY A 180 -1.28 7.82 -10.43
CA GLY A 180 -1.27 7.40 -11.84
C GLY A 180 -0.08 7.91 -12.66
N GLY A 181 0.98 8.40 -12.02
CA GLY A 181 2.23 8.74 -12.69
C GLY A 181 3.12 7.52 -12.93
N ASP A 182 3.88 7.57 -14.02
CA ASP A 182 4.80 6.54 -14.47
C ASP A 182 6.26 6.89 -14.16
N ILE A 183 7.12 5.87 -14.10
CA ILE A 183 8.57 6.04 -13.93
C ILE A 183 9.33 5.10 -14.89
N ALA A 184 10.34 5.66 -15.56
CA ALA A 184 11.30 4.96 -16.39
C ALA A 184 12.66 4.96 -15.68
N LEU A 185 13.01 3.83 -15.05
CA LEU A 185 14.31 3.58 -14.42
C LEU A 185 15.33 3.08 -15.46
N ASN A 186 16.62 3.13 -15.13
CA ASN A 186 17.73 2.82 -16.05
C ASN A 186 17.66 3.60 -17.37
N THR A 187 17.05 4.78 -17.36
CA THR A 187 16.71 5.54 -18.57
C THR A 187 17.38 6.89 -18.49
N SER A 188 18.43 7.09 -19.29
CA SER A 188 19.17 8.36 -19.34
C SER A 188 18.62 9.25 -20.43
N LEU A 189 18.40 10.53 -20.14
CA LEU A 189 18.07 11.53 -21.15
C LEU A 189 19.33 11.92 -21.94
N THR A 190 19.28 11.85 -23.26
CA THR A 190 20.42 12.16 -24.14
C THR A 190 20.20 13.38 -25.03
N SER A 191 18.94 13.68 -25.38
CA SER A 191 18.60 14.86 -26.18
C SER A 191 17.20 15.37 -25.84
N VAL A 192 16.99 16.68 -26.02
CA VAL A 192 15.69 17.34 -25.90
C VAL A 192 15.52 18.25 -27.10
N ARG A 193 14.34 18.23 -27.71
CA ARG A 193 13.96 19.11 -28.82
C ARG A 193 12.59 19.71 -28.57
N ALA A 194 12.42 20.99 -28.90
CA ALA A 194 11.10 21.60 -28.92
C ALA A 194 10.31 21.07 -30.13
N LEU A 195 9.04 20.71 -29.91
CA LEU A 195 8.12 20.35 -30.99
C LEU A 195 7.63 21.63 -31.72
N PRO A 196 7.22 21.52 -32.99
CA PRO A 196 6.68 22.64 -33.76
C PRO A 196 5.52 23.36 -33.04
N ASP A 197 5.37 24.65 -33.33
CA ASP A 197 4.25 25.50 -32.88
C ASP A 197 4.05 25.56 -31.34
N GLY A 198 5.08 25.22 -30.56
CA GLY A 198 5.00 25.21 -29.10
C GLY A 198 4.19 24.05 -28.52
N ALA A 199 3.99 22.97 -29.31
CA ALA A 199 3.17 21.83 -28.91
C ALA A 199 3.71 21.08 -27.68
N GLY A 200 5.02 21.14 -27.43
CA GLY A 200 5.68 20.48 -26.31
C GLY A 200 7.14 20.16 -26.60
N TRP A 201 7.60 19.05 -26.05
CA TRP A 201 8.99 18.60 -26.06
C TRP A 201 9.08 17.15 -26.52
N GLU A 202 10.06 16.85 -27.36
CA GLU A 202 10.51 15.50 -27.68
C GLU A 202 11.78 15.21 -26.88
N LEU A 203 11.81 14.08 -26.18
CA LEU A 203 12.88 13.64 -25.33
C LEU A 203 13.44 12.34 -25.90
N THR A 204 14.74 12.32 -26.19
CA THR A 204 15.46 11.10 -26.56
C THR A 204 16.07 10.49 -25.31
N THR A 205 15.77 9.22 -25.06
CA THR A 205 16.24 8.46 -23.91
C THR A 205 17.02 7.23 -24.31
N LEU A 206 18.02 6.87 -23.52
CA LEU A 206 18.84 5.68 -23.68
C LEU A 206 18.65 4.75 -22.47
N ASP A 207 18.22 3.51 -22.73
CA ASP A 207 18.16 2.47 -21.70
C ASP A 207 19.58 1.94 -21.41
N ALA A 208 20.03 2.10 -20.17
CA ALA A 208 21.40 1.77 -19.76
C ALA A 208 21.70 0.26 -19.76
N ALA A 209 20.67 -0.59 -19.67
CA ALA A 209 20.83 -2.04 -19.64
C ALA A 209 20.91 -2.66 -21.05
N THR A 210 20.24 -2.04 -22.03
CA THR A 210 20.10 -2.56 -23.41
C THR A 210 20.86 -1.73 -24.44
N GLY A 211 21.16 -0.47 -24.14
CA GLY A 211 21.68 0.50 -25.10
C GLY A 211 20.66 0.94 -26.15
N GLU A 212 19.39 0.61 -25.96
CA GLU A 212 18.31 0.98 -26.88
C GLU A 212 17.93 2.45 -26.70
N GLU A 213 17.83 3.17 -27.82
CA GLU A 213 17.35 4.55 -27.86
C GLU A 213 15.84 4.57 -28.11
N SER A 214 15.13 5.47 -27.42
CA SER A 214 13.69 5.66 -27.56
C SER A 214 13.34 7.16 -27.50
N THR A 215 12.21 7.53 -28.07
CA THR A 215 11.69 8.91 -28.03
C THR A 215 10.36 8.97 -27.31
N ILE A 216 10.15 10.03 -26.54
CA ILE A 216 8.94 10.29 -25.77
C ILE A 216 8.58 11.77 -25.91
N THR A 217 7.30 12.08 -26.06
CA THR A 217 6.81 13.46 -26.15
C THR A 217 6.02 13.92 -24.92
N ALA A 218 6.22 15.16 -24.51
CA ALA A 218 5.51 15.74 -23.36
C ALA A 218 5.20 17.23 -23.53
N ALA A 219 4.04 17.69 -23.03
CA ALA A 219 3.68 19.11 -23.12
C ALA A 219 4.54 20.01 -22.21
N THR A 220 4.92 19.50 -21.04
CA THR A 220 5.77 20.21 -20.06
C THR A 220 6.97 19.35 -19.69
N LEU A 221 8.16 19.95 -19.72
CA LEU A 221 9.41 19.35 -19.29
C LEU A 221 9.87 20.01 -17.98
N VAL A 222 10.09 19.21 -16.94
CA VAL A 222 10.69 19.66 -15.69
C VAL A 222 12.08 19.07 -15.55
N ASN A 223 13.11 19.93 -15.55
CA ASN A 223 14.48 19.53 -15.23
C ASN A 223 14.67 19.52 -13.71
N ALA A 224 14.74 18.32 -13.12
CA ALA A 224 15.06 18.08 -11.71
C ALA A 224 16.27 17.15 -11.55
N ALA A 225 17.19 17.16 -12.52
CA ALA A 225 18.23 16.14 -12.70
C ALA A 225 19.41 16.25 -11.72
N GLY A 226 19.29 17.06 -10.65
CA GLY A 226 20.30 17.18 -9.60
C GLY A 226 21.69 17.50 -10.13
N LEU A 227 22.61 16.54 -10.06
CA LEU A 227 23.98 16.69 -10.55
C LEU A 227 24.04 16.92 -12.06
N GLY A 228 23.12 16.34 -12.83
CA GLY A 228 22.99 16.52 -14.29
C GLY A 228 22.14 17.73 -14.70
N ALA A 229 21.65 18.55 -13.77
CA ALA A 229 20.69 19.61 -14.10
C ALA A 229 21.26 20.68 -15.05
N CYS A 230 22.55 21.02 -14.93
CA CYS A 230 23.22 21.92 -15.88
C CYS A 230 23.33 21.30 -17.29
N GLU A 231 23.50 19.98 -17.40
CA GLU A 231 23.57 19.30 -18.70
C GLU A 231 22.22 19.37 -19.41
N VAL A 232 21.13 19.03 -18.71
CA VAL A 232 19.76 19.14 -19.24
C VAL A 232 19.41 20.59 -19.59
N ASN A 233 19.83 21.56 -18.78
CA ASN A 233 19.69 22.99 -19.11
C ASN A 233 20.35 23.33 -20.45
N ASN A 234 21.58 22.85 -20.68
CA ASN A 234 22.36 23.15 -21.87
C ASN A 234 21.89 22.35 -23.11
N MET A 235 21.10 21.29 -22.93
CA MET A 235 20.41 20.62 -24.04
C MET A 235 19.26 21.48 -24.61
N VAL A 236 18.66 22.34 -23.78
CA VAL A 236 17.44 23.10 -24.13
C VAL A 236 17.73 24.57 -24.41
N LEU A 237 18.57 25.21 -23.59
CA LEU A 237 18.83 26.64 -23.67
C LEU A 237 19.96 26.97 -24.66
N PRO A 238 19.96 28.17 -25.24
CA PRO A 238 21.04 28.61 -26.11
C PRO A 238 22.35 28.80 -25.33
N VAL A 239 23.48 28.81 -26.06
CA VAL A 239 24.85 28.79 -25.52
C VAL A 239 25.09 29.90 -24.50
N GLU A 240 24.50 31.08 -24.68
CA GLU A 240 24.64 32.25 -23.81
C GLU A 240 23.99 32.05 -22.43
N ARG A 241 23.07 31.08 -22.33
CA ARG A 241 22.37 30.70 -21.09
C ARG A 241 22.84 29.35 -20.56
N HIS A 242 23.90 28.78 -21.13
CA HIS A 242 24.50 27.57 -20.60
C HIS A 242 25.02 27.80 -19.18
N ARG A 243 24.92 26.76 -18.36
CA ARG A 243 25.40 26.73 -16.99
C ARG A 243 26.46 25.65 -16.84
N LYS A 244 27.43 25.91 -15.97
CA LYS A 244 28.43 24.95 -15.55
C LYS A 244 28.10 24.49 -14.12
N ALA A 245 28.07 23.18 -13.91
CA ALA A 245 28.02 22.62 -12.57
C ALA A 245 29.44 22.61 -11.97
N TYR A 246 29.53 22.93 -10.68
CA TYR A 246 30.72 22.75 -9.87
C TYR A 246 30.42 21.76 -8.76
N TYR A 247 31.35 20.84 -8.51
CA TYR A 247 31.11 19.71 -7.62
C TYR A 247 31.82 19.91 -6.28
N ALA A 248 31.03 20.00 -5.22
CA ALA A 248 31.52 20.10 -3.85
C ALA A 248 31.17 18.83 -3.07
N LYS A 249 32.14 17.92 -3.02
CA LYS A 249 32.12 16.68 -2.25
C LYS A 249 32.13 16.99 -0.76
N GLY A 250 31.36 16.22 -0.01
CA GLY A 250 31.35 16.27 1.45
C GLY A 250 31.40 14.89 2.04
N SER A 251 32.48 14.60 2.76
CA SER A 251 32.74 13.31 3.40
C SER A 251 32.22 13.28 4.83
N TYR A 252 31.62 12.16 5.22
CA TYR A 252 31.12 11.90 6.56
C TYR A 252 31.96 10.83 7.24
N PHE A 253 32.13 11.00 8.55
CA PHE A 253 32.81 10.07 9.43
C PHE A 253 31.83 9.56 10.48
N SER A 254 31.66 8.25 10.57
CA SER A 254 30.84 7.61 11.60
C SER A 254 31.61 7.52 12.91
N TYR A 255 30.90 7.49 14.04
CA TYR A 255 31.49 7.28 15.36
C TYR A 255 30.92 6.01 16.02
N SER A 256 31.79 5.04 16.30
CA SER A 256 31.39 3.72 16.81
C SER A 256 31.07 3.67 18.32
N GLY A 257 31.17 4.81 19.02
CA GLY A 257 30.81 4.95 20.44
C GLY A 257 29.42 5.53 20.67
N LYS A 258 29.09 5.77 21.94
CA LYS A 258 27.88 6.53 22.32
C LYS A 258 27.96 7.94 21.73
N ALA A 259 26.88 8.39 21.08
CA ALA A 259 26.81 9.74 20.55
C ALA A 259 27.09 10.79 21.66
N PRO A 260 27.94 11.80 21.41
CA PRO A 260 28.30 12.78 22.42
C PRO A 260 27.19 13.80 22.70
N ALA A 261 26.14 13.84 21.87
CA ALA A 261 24.96 14.64 22.10
C ALA A 261 23.66 13.92 21.69
N SER A 262 22.55 14.33 22.29
CA SER A 262 21.19 13.85 21.93
C SER A 262 20.51 14.67 20.82
N ARG A 263 21.16 15.76 20.39
CA ARG A 263 20.70 16.71 19.37
C ARG A 263 21.82 17.06 18.40
N LEU A 264 21.48 17.72 17.29
CA LEU A 264 22.46 18.12 16.29
C LEU A 264 23.34 19.26 16.82
N ILE A 265 24.64 19.23 16.58
CA ILE A 265 25.59 20.26 17.03
C ILE A 265 26.32 20.83 15.84
N TYR A 266 26.13 22.13 15.59
CA TYR A 266 26.73 22.86 14.49
C TYR A 266 27.68 23.92 15.05
N PRO A 267 28.91 24.07 14.56
CA PRO A 267 29.72 25.23 14.88
C PRO A 267 29.05 26.51 14.31
N ALA A 268 29.30 27.65 14.94
CA ALA A 268 28.92 28.94 14.39
C ALA A 268 29.56 29.14 12.99
N PRO A 269 28.84 29.70 12.00
CA PRO A 269 29.39 29.90 10.66
C PRO A 269 30.62 30.82 10.70
N GLU A 270 31.66 30.45 9.95
CA GLU A 270 32.84 31.30 9.73
C GLU A 270 32.78 31.95 8.35
N PRO A 271 33.26 33.21 8.19
CA PRO A 271 33.18 33.95 6.93
C PRO A 271 33.86 33.26 5.74
N ASP A 272 34.94 32.52 5.98
CA ASP A 272 35.83 31.97 4.94
C ASP A 272 35.54 30.50 4.59
N LEU A 273 34.56 29.86 5.23
CA LEU A 273 34.17 28.48 4.91
C LEU A 273 33.06 28.45 3.84
N ALA A 274 33.32 27.75 2.74
CA ALA A 274 32.34 27.46 1.69
C ALA A 274 31.26 26.42 2.11
N GLY A 275 30.81 26.48 3.37
CA GLY A 275 29.86 25.58 4.02
C GLY A 275 29.70 25.85 5.53
N LEU A 276 28.90 25.04 6.23
CA LEU A 276 28.63 25.20 7.68
C LEU A 276 29.69 24.54 8.59
N GLY A 277 30.79 24.04 8.02
CA GLY A 277 31.81 23.26 8.72
C GLY A 277 31.35 21.84 9.10
N THR A 278 32.32 21.02 9.51
CA THR A 278 32.08 19.67 10.05
C THR A 278 31.19 19.76 11.28
N HIS A 279 30.00 19.20 11.21
CA HIS A 279 29.02 19.24 12.29
C HIS A 279 28.65 17.83 12.74
N LEU A 280 27.99 17.73 13.90
CA LEU A 280 27.43 16.47 14.40
C LEU A 280 25.98 16.35 13.95
N THR A 281 25.70 15.24 13.29
CA THR A 281 24.35 14.75 13.03
C THR A 281 24.10 13.41 13.70
N LEU A 282 22.84 13.01 13.76
CA LEU A 282 22.40 11.74 14.31
C LEU A 282 21.59 11.01 13.24
N ASP A 283 21.78 9.70 13.13
CA ASP A 283 20.86 8.87 12.37
C ASP A 283 19.59 8.56 13.19
N MET A 284 18.65 7.85 12.58
CA MET A 284 17.39 7.45 13.24
C MET A 284 17.58 6.50 14.43
N ALA A 285 18.71 5.79 14.51
CA ALA A 285 19.09 4.95 15.65
C ALA A 285 19.80 5.73 16.77
N GLY A 286 20.15 6.99 16.52
CA GLY A 286 20.86 7.87 17.46
C GLY A 286 22.39 7.76 17.38
N GLN A 287 22.94 7.13 16.35
CA GLN A 287 24.39 7.08 16.13
C GLN A 287 24.90 8.40 15.58
N ALA A 288 26.08 8.83 16.06
CA ALA A 288 26.68 10.10 15.63
C ALA A 288 27.45 9.95 14.32
N ARG A 289 27.23 10.92 13.43
CA ARG A 289 28.03 11.14 12.24
C ARG A 289 28.58 12.56 12.25
N PHE A 290 29.83 12.70 11.83
CA PHE A 290 30.50 13.98 11.72
C PHE A 290 30.78 14.30 10.27
N GLY A 291 30.51 15.53 9.89
CA GLY A 291 30.64 15.97 8.51
C GLY A 291 29.46 16.84 8.14
N PRO A 292 29.28 17.10 6.84
CA PRO A 292 30.28 16.89 5.82
C PRO A 292 31.40 17.94 5.92
N ASP A 293 32.60 17.59 5.45
CA ASP A 293 33.58 18.60 5.05
C ASP A 293 33.24 19.18 3.66
N VAL A 294 34.16 19.97 3.10
CA VAL A 294 34.03 20.52 1.75
C VAL A 294 35.32 20.25 0.98
N GLU A 295 35.17 19.53 -0.13
CA GLU A 295 36.22 19.25 -1.10
C GLU A 295 35.69 19.53 -2.50
N TRP A 296 36.38 20.38 -3.26
CA TRP A 296 36.01 20.69 -4.63
C TRP A 296 36.67 19.67 -5.54
N VAL A 297 35.88 19.02 -6.39
CA VAL A 297 36.32 17.98 -7.31
C VAL A 297 35.87 18.28 -8.73
N ASP A 298 36.51 17.67 -9.71
CA ASP A 298 36.21 17.89 -11.12
C ASP A 298 35.09 16.99 -11.66
N SER A 299 34.78 15.88 -10.96
CA SER A 299 33.77 14.90 -11.37
C SER A 299 32.70 14.69 -10.30
N ALA A 300 31.45 14.53 -10.74
CA ALA A 300 30.33 14.14 -9.90
C ALA A 300 30.46 12.71 -9.34
N ASP A 301 31.24 11.86 -10.02
CA ASP A 301 31.42 10.44 -9.67
C ASP A 301 32.51 10.20 -8.62
N ASP A 302 33.29 11.24 -8.29
CA ASP A 302 34.25 11.19 -7.18
C ASP A 302 33.50 11.19 -5.85
N LEU A 303 33.20 10.00 -5.34
CA LEU A 303 32.48 9.77 -4.08
C LEU A 303 33.29 8.97 -3.06
N ASP A 304 34.57 8.72 -3.33
CA ASP A 304 35.45 8.02 -2.42
C ASP A 304 35.78 8.91 -1.22
N VAL A 305 35.68 8.33 -0.02
CA VAL A 305 36.03 9.00 1.23
C VAL A 305 37.54 8.92 1.43
N ASP A 306 38.23 10.06 1.30
CA ASP A 306 39.66 10.14 1.55
C ASP A 306 39.96 10.16 3.06
N GLU A 307 40.40 9.02 3.59
CA GLU A 307 40.85 8.87 4.98
C GLU A 307 42.02 9.80 5.34
N GLY A 308 42.80 10.27 4.36
CA GLY A 308 43.84 11.29 4.54
C GLY A 308 43.32 12.61 5.09
N ARG A 309 42.01 12.88 4.95
CA ARG A 309 41.35 14.10 5.45
C ARG A 309 40.85 13.97 6.89
N LYS A 310 40.83 12.76 7.45
CA LYS A 310 40.41 12.48 8.83
C LYS A 310 41.10 13.37 9.88
N PRO A 311 42.42 13.64 9.84
CA PRO A 311 43.07 14.52 10.80
C PRO A 311 42.49 15.94 10.81
N GLY A 312 42.07 16.45 9.65
CA GLY A 312 41.38 17.74 9.53
C GLY A 312 40.00 17.73 10.18
N ALA A 313 39.21 16.70 9.89
CA ALA A 313 37.90 16.49 10.52
C ALA A 313 38.01 16.37 12.04
N VAL A 314 38.97 15.60 12.55
CA VAL A 314 39.21 15.45 14.00
C VAL A 314 39.53 16.79 14.67
N ARG A 315 40.37 17.63 14.05
CA ARG A 315 40.65 18.99 14.57
C ARG A 315 39.38 19.83 14.67
N ALA A 316 38.55 19.83 13.62
CA ALA A 316 37.28 20.56 13.61
C ALA A 316 36.30 20.03 14.66
N ILE A 317 36.20 18.71 14.82
CA ILE A 317 35.31 18.07 15.82
C ILE A 317 35.75 18.41 17.25
N ARG A 318 37.06 18.39 17.54
CA ARG A 318 37.60 18.70 18.86
C ARG A 318 37.30 20.13 19.31
N GLU A 319 36.94 21.03 18.39
CA GLU A 319 36.51 22.39 18.75
C GLU A 319 35.23 22.41 19.59
N PHE A 320 34.28 21.51 19.30
CA PHE A 320 33.01 21.43 20.00
C PHE A 320 32.78 20.09 20.74
N VAL A 321 33.61 19.07 20.53
CA VAL A 321 33.66 17.81 21.29
C VAL A 321 35.10 17.49 21.69
N PRO A 322 35.68 18.16 22.71
CA PRO A 322 37.10 18.03 23.04
C PRO A 322 37.54 16.60 23.39
N GLY A 323 36.64 15.81 23.99
CA GLY A 323 36.90 14.44 24.44
C GLY A 323 36.68 13.36 23.38
N ILE A 324 36.57 13.71 22.09
CA ILE A 324 36.32 12.73 21.04
C ILE A 324 37.48 11.74 20.87
N GLU A 325 37.16 10.45 20.82
CA GLU A 325 38.13 9.37 20.60
C GLU A 325 38.37 9.17 19.09
N GLU A 326 39.53 9.61 18.60
CA GLU A 326 39.90 9.55 17.17
C GLU A 326 39.94 8.13 16.59
N GLY A 327 40.32 7.13 17.40
CA GLY A 327 40.33 5.72 17.01
C GLY A 327 38.93 5.14 16.74
N ARG A 328 37.86 5.83 17.14
CA ARG A 328 36.46 5.42 16.90
C ARG A 328 35.80 6.15 15.74
N LEU A 329 36.48 7.10 15.11
CA LEU A 329 36.04 7.75 13.89
C LEU A 329 36.51 6.93 12.69
N GLY A 330 35.64 6.66 11.74
CA GLY A 330 35.97 6.04 10.45
C GLY A 330 35.17 6.66 9.32
N GLY A 331 35.73 6.68 8.11
CA GLY A 331 34.99 7.10 6.91
C GLY A 331 33.69 6.30 6.76
N ASP A 332 32.61 6.99 6.40
CA ASP A 332 31.28 6.41 6.26
C ASP A 332 30.84 6.48 4.79
N TYR A 333 30.48 7.68 4.32
CA TYR A 333 30.11 7.93 2.93
C TYR A 333 30.45 9.37 2.53
N ALA A 334 30.49 9.63 1.22
CA ALA A 334 30.51 10.99 0.68
C ALA A 334 29.22 11.29 -0.07
N GLY A 335 28.83 12.56 -0.07
CA GLY A 335 27.76 13.11 -0.89
C GLY A 335 28.25 14.26 -1.74
N MET A 336 27.60 14.46 -2.89
CA MET A 336 27.94 15.50 -3.85
C MET A 336 26.91 16.62 -3.88
N ARG A 337 27.39 17.86 -3.89
CA ARG A 337 26.56 19.05 -4.18
C ARG A 337 26.92 19.60 -5.54
N ALA A 338 25.95 19.71 -6.43
CA ALA A 338 26.07 20.50 -7.64
C ALA A 338 25.79 21.97 -7.32
N LYS A 339 26.85 22.78 -7.37
CA LYS A 339 26.80 24.22 -7.20
C LYS A 339 26.79 24.93 -8.55
N LEU A 340 26.14 26.08 -8.59
CA LEU A 340 26.11 26.95 -9.77
C LEU A 340 27.27 27.93 -9.82
N GLY A 341 28.10 27.94 -8.77
CA GLY A 341 29.33 28.68 -8.75
C GLY A 341 30.49 27.92 -8.10
N GLY A 342 31.69 28.25 -8.54
CA GLY A 342 32.96 27.67 -8.10
C GLY A 342 33.39 28.13 -6.71
N LYS A 343 34.59 27.72 -6.30
CA LYS A 343 35.16 27.98 -4.96
C LYS A 343 35.22 29.46 -4.56
N GLU A 344 35.47 30.33 -5.53
CA GLU A 344 35.63 31.78 -5.32
C GLU A 344 34.31 32.55 -5.46
N GLU A 345 33.26 31.88 -5.96
CA GLU A 345 31.96 32.48 -6.14
C GLU A 345 31.14 32.33 -4.86
N GLY A 346 30.59 33.45 -4.38
CA GLY A 346 29.85 33.51 -3.12
C GLY A 346 28.52 32.75 -3.15
N PHE A 347 27.65 33.07 -2.20
CA PHE A 347 26.33 32.44 -2.07
C PHE A 347 25.55 32.45 -3.40
N GLN A 348 25.16 31.25 -3.87
CA GLN A 348 24.22 31.05 -4.96
C GLN A 348 22.91 30.49 -4.39
N ASP A 349 21.78 31.07 -4.80
CA ASP A 349 20.46 30.61 -4.40
C ASP A 349 19.96 29.48 -5.30
N PHE A 350 18.84 28.85 -4.93
CA PHE A 350 18.12 27.95 -5.84
C PHE A 350 17.65 28.71 -7.08
N VAL A 351 17.65 28.04 -8.22
CA VAL A 351 16.93 28.50 -9.41
C VAL A 351 15.75 27.57 -9.60
N VAL A 352 14.53 28.09 -9.46
CA VAL A 352 13.28 27.36 -9.74
C VAL A 352 12.42 28.30 -10.57
N ARG A 353 12.39 28.11 -11.90
CA ARG A 353 11.68 29.02 -12.80
C ARG A 353 11.27 28.36 -14.10
N ARG A 354 10.32 29.00 -14.78
CA ARG A 354 10.04 28.74 -16.20
C ARG A 354 11.03 29.53 -17.03
N GLU A 355 11.64 28.90 -18.02
CA GLU A 355 12.63 29.58 -18.86
C GLU A 355 11.93 30.38 -19.96
N GLU A 356 12.22 31.68 -20.04
CA GLU A 356 11.70 32.55 -21.08
C GLU A 356 12.11 32.07 -22.47
N GLY A 357 11.16 32.04 -23.41
CA GLY A 357 11.36 31.53 -24.77
C GLY A 357 11.24 30.01 -24.91
N CYS A 358 11.02 29.27 -23.81
CA CYS A 358 10.89 27.82 -23.80
C CYS A 358 9.57 27.42 -23.12
N GLU A 359 8.45 27.48 -23.86
CA GLU A 359 7.12 27.19 -23.28
C GLU A 359 7.05 25.77 -22.72
N GLY A 360 6.51 25.64 -21.51
CA GLY A 360 6.44 24.34 -20.83
C GLY A 360 7.76 23.83 -20.25
N PHE A 361 8.88 24.55 -20.35
CA PHE A 361 10.13 24.15 -19.67
C PHE A 361 10.28 24.79 -18.30
N VAL A 362 10.35 23.96 -17.26
CA VAL A 362 10.63 24.37 -15.87
C VAL A 362 11.99 23.84 -15.46
N ASN A 363 12.84 24.73 -14.96
CA ASN A 363 14.24 24.44 -14.69
C ASN A 363 14.55 24.58 -13.20
N LEU A 364 15.08 23.52 -12.59
CA LEU A 364 15.52 23.47 -11.20
C LEU A 364 17.04 23.28 -11.16
N LEU A 365 17.78 24.34 -10.81
CA LEU A 365 19.25 24.32 -10.77
C LEU A 365 19.78 24.65 -9.37
N GLY A 366 20.91 24.03 -9.03
CA GLY A 366 21.61 24.32 -7.77
C GLY A 366 20.85 23.89 -6.52
N ILE A 367 19.99 22.87 -6.61
CA ILE A 367 19.19 22.37 -5.48
C ILE A 367 20.04 21.52 -4.51
N GLU A 368 21.01 22.18 -3.88
CA GLU A 368 21.80 21.65 -2.76
C GLU A 368 21.02 21.77 -1.42
N SER A 369 21.68 21.65 -0.27
CA SER A 369 21.03 21.91 1.03
C SER A 369 20.43 23.33 1.10
N PRO A 370 19.15 23.49 1.50
CA PRO A 370 18.28 22.52 2.18
C PRO A 370 17.23 21.86 1.26
N GLY A 371 17.65 21.33 0.10
CA GLY A 371 16.78 20.78 -0.94
C GLY A 371 15.88 19.63 -0.50
N LEU A 372 16.37 18.75 0.38
CA LEU A 372 15.56 17.69 1.01
C LEU A 372 14.38 18.29 1.78
N THR A 373 14.66 19.21 2.71
CA THR A 373 13.64 19.92 3.50
C THR A 373 12.68 20.71 2.60
N SER A 374 13.19 21.29 1.52
CA SER A 374 12.43 22.17 0.62
C SER A 374 11.64 21.43 -0.45
N SER A 375 11.81 20.12 -0.59
CA SER A 375 11.30 19.33 -1.73
C SER A 375 9.80 19.49 -2.01
N LEU A 376 8.95 19.44 -0.97
CA LEU A 376 7.50 19.63 -1.11
C LEU A 376 7.12 21.08 -1.46
N ALA A 377 7.82 22.08 -0.92
CA ALA A 377 7.57 23.48 -1.24
C ALA A 377 8.03 23.83 -2.67
N ILE A 378 9.15 23.24 -3.11
CA ILE A 378 9.61 23.32 -4.50
C ILE A 378 8.54 22.75 -5.43
N ALA A 379 7.95 21.59 -5.10
CA ALA A 379 6.86 20.99 -5.88
C ALA A 379 5.67 21.94 -6.03
N GLU A 380 5.21 22.56 -4.94
CA GLU A 380 4.12 23.54 -5.00
C GLU A 380 4.49 24.79 -5.83
N MET A 381 5.73 25.27 -5.72
CA MET A 381 6.19 26.42 -6.51
C MET A 381 6.21 26.12 -8.02
N VAL A 382 6.56 24.89 -8.41
CA VAL A 382 6.54 24.43 -9.81
C VAL A 382 5.09 24.33 -10.32
N VAL A 383 4.18 23.79 -9.51
CA VAL A 383 2.83 23.41 -9.93
C VAL A 383 1.84 24.58 -9.90
N ARG A 384 1.88 25.45 -8.89
CA ARG A 384 0.91 26.55 -8.69
C ARG A 384 0.68 27.43 -9.93
N PRO A 385 1.70 27.85 -10.69
CA PRO A 385 1.46 28.66 -11.88
C PRO A 385 0.90 27.85 -13.06
N LEU A 386 0.91 26.51 -13.03
CA LEU A 386 0.24 25.66 -14.05
C LEU A 386 -1.28 25.62 -13.81
N GLU A 387 -1.73 25.81 -12.57
CA GLU A 387 -3.15 25.85 -12.19
C GLU A 387 -3.84 27.12 -12.74
N LEU A 388 -3.23 28.29 -12.55
CA LEU A 388 -3.75 29.59 -13.01
C LEU A 388 -3.88 29.70 -14.54
N THR A 389 -3.02 29.02 -15.30
CA THR A 389 -3.10 28.99 -16.78
C THR A 389 -4.22 28.07 -17.31
N SER A 390 -4.72 27.14 -16.49
CA SER A 390 -5.74 26.16 -16.87
C SER A 390 -7.15 26.72 -16.69
N GLU A 391 -7.42 27.42 -15.59
CA GLU A 391 -8.70 28.09 -15.33
C GLU A 391 -8.97 29.27 -16.29
N CYS A 392 -7.94 30.00 -16.70
CA CYS A 392 -8.07 31.11 -17.66
C CYS A 392 -8.44 30.66 -19.09
N LYS A 393 -8.32 29.37 -19.46
CA LYS A 393 -8.74 28.88 -20.78
C LYS A 393 -10.22 28.48 -20.84
N VAL A 394 -10.88 28.27 -19.69
CA VAL A 394 -12.30 27.83 -19.62
C VAL A 394 -13.28 29.01 -19.81
N HIS A 395 -12.81 30.25 -19.67
CA HIS A 395 -13.57 31.44 -20.04
C HIS A 395 -12.87 32.14 -21.20
N GLY A 396 -13.26 31.77 -22.43
CA GLY A 396 -12.63 32.21 -23.66
C GLY A 396 -12.45 33.73 -23.75
N LEU A 397 -11.23 34.19 -23.47
CA LEU A 397 -10.69 35.48 -23.89
C LEU A 397 -9.19 35.28 -24.15
N SER A 398 -8.83 35.28 -25.43
CA SER A 398 -7.46 35.26 -25.91
C SER A 398 -6.80 36.64 -25.78
N LYS A 399 -5.49 36.62 -25.50
CA LYS A 399 -4.50 37.72 -25.54
C LYS A 399 -4.61 38.83 -24.47
N TRP A 400 -3.50 39.01 -23.75
CA TRP A 400 -3.10 40.33 -23.24
C TRP A 400 -1.63 40.59 -23.54
N THR A 401 -1.38 41.68 -24.25
CA THR A 401 -0.06 42.28 -24.47
C THR A 401 0.33 43.11 -23.24
N VAL A 402 1.56 42.95 -22.77
CA VAL A 402 2.13 43.79 -21.71
C VAL A 402 2.49 45.15 -22.31
N ASN A 403 1.78 46.19 -21.91
CA ASN A 403 2.30 47.57 -21.94
C ASN A 403 2.29 48.10 -20.51
N GLY A 404 3.45 48.57 -20.07
CA GLY A 404 3.80 48.82 -18.68
C GLY A 404 2.90 49.79 -17.92
N GLY A 405 2.88 49.61 -16.59
CA GLY A 405 2.24 50.52 -15.64
C GLY A 405 1.68 49.77 -14.43
N GLU A 406 2.08 50.22 -13.25
CA GLU A 406 1.75 49.73 -11.89
C GLU A 406 0.34 49.14 -11.67
N LEU A 407 0.28 48.03 -10.92
CA LEU A 407 -0.97 47.49 -10.36
C LEU A 407 -1.32 48.16 -9.02
N LYS A 408 -2.32 49.06 -9.04
CA LYS A 408 -3.03 49.56 -7.85
C LYS A 408 -4.28 48.73 -7.58
N LEU A 409 -4.35 48.17 -6.37
CA LEU A 409 -5.53 47.51 -5.79
C LEU A 409 -6.69 48.48 -5.57
N ARG A 410 -7.86 48.23 -6.19
CA ARG A 410 -9.18 48.65 -5.68
C ARG A 410 -10.25 47.68 -6.17
N HIS A 411 -10.97 47.04 -5.24
CA HIS A 411 -12.38 47.35 -5.05
C HIS A 411 -12.87 46.85 -3.68
N ARG A 412 -13.68 47.71 -3.06
CA ARG A 412 -14.19 47.71 -1.69
C ARG A 412 -15.68 47.33 -1.77
N CYS A 413 -16.13 46.37 -0.96
CA CYS A 413 -17.54 46.23 -0.58
C CYS A 413 -17.68 46.48 0.93
N GLN A 414 -18.61 47.36 1.30
CA GLN A 414 -18.97 47.71 2.69
C GLN A 414 -20.24 46.96 3.14
N PRO A 415 -20.51 46.89 4.46
CA PRO A 415 -21.19 45.78 5.12
C PRO A 415 -22.67 46.05 5.45
N SER A 416 -23.44 44.99 5.69
CA SER A 416 -24.71 45.09 6.44
C SER A 416 -24.76 44.08 7.60
N SER A 417 -25.13 44.64 8.76
CA SER A 417 -25.58 44.11 10.08
C SER A 417 -26.08 42.65 10.12
N THR A 418 -25.83 41.78 11.11
CA THR A 418 -25.45 41.87 12.55
C THR A 418 -24.95 40.46 13.00
N PRO A 419 -24.35 40.31 14.21
CA PRO A 419 -23.28 39.33 14.47
C PRO A 419 -23.72 38.08 15.23
N THR A 420 -23.10 36.93 14.95
CA THR A 420 -22.87 35.90 15.98
C THR A 420 -21.74 34.94 15.59
N SER A 421 -20.83 34.73 16.57
CA SER A 421 -19.86 33.63 16.74
C SER A 421 -18.72 33.41 15.75
N ALA A 422 -17.51 33.73 16.26
CA ALA A 422 -16.26 32.97 16.17
C ALA A 422 -15.58 32.75 14.80
N LEU A 423 -14.49 33.49 14.59
CA LEU A 423 -13.35 33.09 13.78
C LEU A 423 -12.86 31.70 14.20
N GLN A 424 -13.09 30.70 13.35
CA GLN A 424 -12.40 29.43 13.39
C GLN A 424 -11.43 29.38 12.21
N VAL A 425 -10.14 29.37 12.55
CA VAL A 425 -9.01 29.16 11.64
C VAL A 425 -9.20 27.80 10.97
N TYR A 426 -9.33 27.78 9.64
CA TYR A 426 -9.27 26.53 8.86
C TYR A 426 -7.81 26.06 8.80
N LEU A 427 -7.42 25.28 9.81
CA LEU A 427 -6.36 24.28 9.71
C LEU A 427 -6.91 23.13 8.85
N LEU A 428 -6.34 22.94 7.67
CA LEU A 428 -6.56 21.73 6.86
C LEU A 428 -5.74 20.60 7.49
N ASP A 429 -6.30 20.00 8.55
CA ASP A 429 -5.91 18.68 9.01
C ASP A 429 -6.23 17.67 7.90
N HIS A 430 -5.21 17.00 7.37
CA HIS A 430 -5.37 15.77 6.61
C HIS A 430 -4.80 14.61 7.40
N VAL A 431 -5.27 14.42 8.63
CA VAL A 431 -5.25 13.10 9.27
C VAL A 431 -5.74 12.10 8.23
N ALA A 432 -4.95 11.05 7.96
CA ALA A 432 -5.43 9.87 7.26
C ALA A 432 -6.46 9.18 8.16
N THR A 433 -7.62 9.80 8.32
CA THR A 433 -8.85 9.08 8.56
C THR A 433 -8.93 8.06 7.44
N GLU A 434 -9.10 6.79 7.79
CA GLU A 434 -9.62 5.78 6.89
C GLU A 434 -10.85 6.40 6.21
N ALA A 435 -10.66 6.97 5.01
CA ALA A 435 -11.73 7.64 4.32
C ALA A 435 -12.84 6.61 4.13
N PRO A 436 -14.10 6.95 4.45
CA PRO A 436 -15.21 6.13 3.98
C PRO A 436 -15.01 5.99 2.47
N VAL A 437 -15.01 4.76 1.96
CA VAL A 437 -15.13 4.56 0.52
C VAL A 437 -16.43 5.25 0.13
N ASP A 438 -16.32 6.37 -0.58
CA ASP A 438 -17.48 7.05 -1.11
C ASP A 438 -18.03 6.16 -2.23
N TRP A 439 -19.03 5.37 -1.87
CA TRP A 439 -19.76 4.46 -2.76
C TRP A 439 -20.43 5.26 -3.91
N ALA A 440 -20.55 6.59 -3.82
CA ALA A 440 -21.08 7.44 -4.87
C ALA A 440 -20.15 7.59 -6.09
N LEU A 441 -18.84 7.38 -5.92
CA LEU A 441 -17.85 7.44 -7.02
C LEU A 441 -17.83 6.17 -7.89
N TRP A 442 -18.68 5.19 -7.59
CA TRP A 442 -18.71 3.86 -8.24
C TRP A 442 -19.96 3.70 -9.14
N GLY A 443 -20.68 4.80 -9.40
CA GLY A 443 -21.78 4.87 -10.36
C GLY A 443 -21.28 4.98 -11.81
N ASN A 444 -21.73 4.05 -12.64
CA ASN A 444 -21.39 3.90 -14.06
C ASN A 444 -21.84 5.13 -14.91
N PRO A 445 -20.99 5.74 -15.78
CA PRO A 445 -21.42 6.75 -16.76
C PRO A 445 -22.15 6.17 -17.98
N ALA A 446 -22.37 4.86 -18.05
CA ALA A 446 -22.99 4.21 -19.20
C ALA A 446 -24.48 3.94 -19.00
N ARG A 447 -25.32 4.99 -18.90
CA ARG A 447 -26.79 4.84 -19.00
C ARG A 447 -27.51 6.14 -19.34
N ASP A 448 -26.99 6.92 -20.28
CA ASP A 448 -27.77 7.98 -20.96
C ASP A 448 -27.57 7.90 -22.47
N ALA A 449 -28.41 7.09 -23.12
CA ALA A 449 -28.74 7.22 -24.52
C ALA A 449 -30.11 6.58 -24.75
N THR A 450 -31.17 7.37 -24.59
CA THR A 450 -32.50 7.01 -25.07
C THR A 450 -32.69 7.52 -26.50
N GLY A 451 -33.16 6.62 -27.36
CA GLY A 451 -34.11 6.90 -28.44
C GLY A 451 -33.61 7.53 -29.74
N SER A 452 -33.48 6.71 -30.79
CA SER A 452 -34.14 7.01 -32.07
C SER A 452 -34.30 5.75 -32.93
N GLU A 453 -35.51 5.53 -33.40
CA GLU A 453 -35.97 4.47 -34.30
C GLU A 453 -35.28 4.50 -35.68
N ALA A 454 -35.05 3.32 -36.29
CA ALA A 454 -35.35 3.05 -37.70
C ALA A 454 -35.21 1.55 -38.05
N SER A 455 -36.21 1.04 -38.77
CA SER A 455 -36.50 -0.34 -39.17
C SER A 455 -35.63 -0.91 -40.33
N PRO A 456 -35.73 -2.22 -40.68
CA PRO A 456 -34.71 -2.99 -41.38
C PRO A 456 -35.01 -3.31 -42.85
N LYS A 457 -33.98 -3.74 -43.62
CA LYS A 457 -34.09 -4.45 -44.92
C LYS A 457 -32.91 -5.45 -45.05
N SER A 458 -33.17 -6.78 -45.01
CA SER A 458 -33.20 -7.75 -46.13
C SER A 458 -31.91 -7.85 -46.97
N ALA A 459 -31.40 -8.97 -47.51
CA ALA A 459 -31.56 -10.43 -47.48
C ALA A 459 -30.59 -10.99 -48.58
N SER A 460 -30.43 -12.33 -48.67
CA SER A 460 -29.80 -13.16 -49.75
C SER A 460 -28.25 -13.17 -49.83
N SER A 461 -27.53 -14.30 -49.68
CA SER A 461 -27.47 -15.58 -50.45
C SER A 461 -26.89 -15.36 -51.88
N GLU A 462 -25.91 -16.07 -52.43
CA GLU A 462 -25.70 -17.52 -52.52
C GLU A 462 -24.32 -17.86 -53.16
N THR A 463 -23.85 -19.08 -52.86
CA THR A 463 -22.90 -20.02 -53.50
C THR A 463 -22.30 -19.81 -54.90
N SER A 464 -21.02 -20.20 -55.11
CA SER A 464 -20.61 -21.40 -55.90
C SER A 464 -19.08 -21.51 -56.18
N ARG A 465 -18.61 -22.76 -56.28
CA ARG A 465 -17.27 -23.33 -56.60
C ARG A 465 -17.29 -23.85 -58.07
N PRO A 466 -16.28 -24.60 -58.61
CA PRO A 466 -14.80 -24.66 -58.47
C PRO A 466 -14.06 -24.82 -59.84
N SER A 467 -12.71 -24.80 -59.87
CA SER A 467 -11.85 -25.79 -60.61
C SER A 467 -10.34 -25.46 -60.62
N SER A 468 -9.51 -26.45 -60.22
CA SER A 468 -8.18 -26.91 -60.71
C SER A 468 -7.18 -25.90 -61.32
N THR A 469 -5.85 -25.89 -61.10
CA THR A 469 -4.84 -26.95 -60.88
C THR A 469 -3.47 -26.26 -60.68
N GLY A 470 -2.49 -26.90 -60.01
CA GLY A 470 -1.06 -26.75 -60.37
C GLY A 470 -0.13 -25.96 -59.43
N GLN A 471 0.49 -26.68 -58.50
CA GLN A 471 1.91 -26.66 -58.05
C GLN A 471 2.75 -25.36 -57.91
N SER A 472 3.53 -25.41 -56.82
CA SER A 472 4.89 -24.84 -56.61
C SER A 472 5.03 -23.42 -56.03
N SER A 473 5.15 -23.39 -54.71
CA SER A 473 6.12 -22.63 -53.90
C SER A 473 6.93 -21.51 -54.57
N GLN A 474 6.63 -20.26 -54.18
CA GLN A 474 7.61 -19.35 -53.56
C GLN A 474 6.89 -18.15 -52.92
N THR A 475 7.33 -17.85 -51.71
CA THR A 475 6.89 -16.83 -50.75
C THR A 475 7.09 -15.40 -51.25
N THR A 476 6.05 -14.56 -51.18
CA THR A 476 6.14 -13.10 -50.93
C THR A 476 4.80 -12.51 -50.49
N THR A 477 4.80 -11.95 -49.27
CA THR A 477 4.17 -10.69 -48.82
C THR A 477 2.72 -10.34 -49.17
N GLY A 478 1.89 -10.19 -48.12
CA GLY A 478 0.61 -9.49 -48.16
C GLY A 478 -0.15 -9.59 -46.83
N SER A 479 0.34 -8.96 -45.77
CA SER A 479 -0.33 -8.90 -44.46
C SER A 479 -1.53 -7.95 -44.49
N LYS A 480 -2.73 -8.48 -44.34
CA LYS A 480 -3.91 -7.71 -43.93
C LYS A 480 -4.02 -7.74 -42.41
N SER A 481 -4.15 -6.54 -41.89
CA SER A 481 -4.29 -6.14 -40.48
C SER A 481 -5.41 -6.88 -39.75
N SER A 482 -5.09 -7.44 -38.59
CA SER A 482 -6.00 -7.53 -37.46
C SER A 482 -5.27 -7.02 -36.23
N THR A 483 -5.81 -5.94 -35.65
CA THR A 483 -5.28 -5.22 -34.49
C THR A 483 -5.41 -6.11 -33.24
N PRO A 484 -4.37 -6.32 -32.43
CA PRO A 484 -4.51 -6.99 -31.14
C PRO A 484 -4.89 -5.98 -30.04
N GLU A 485 -5.95 -6.27 -29.31
CA GLU A 485 -6.34 -5.60 -28.07
C GLU A 485 -5.21 -5.63 -27.03
N GLY A 486 -5.00 -4.50 -26.35
CA GLY A 486 -3.91 -4.28 -25.39
C GLY A 486 -3.90 -5.25 -24.20
N THR A 487 -2.72 -5.79 -23.92
CA THR A 487 -2.42 -6.79 -22.89
C THR A 487 -2.36 -6.17 -21.48
N LYS A 488 -3.40 -6.40 -20.67
CA LYS A 488 -3.31 -6.32 -19.20
C LYS A 488 -2.36 -7.43 -18.71
N VAL A 489 -1.37 -7.10 -17.88
CA VAL A 489 -0.54 -8.10 -17.17
C VAL A 489 -1.47 -8.95 -16.27
N ASP A 490 -1.71 -10.20 -16.66
CA ASP A 490 -2.61 -11.13 -15.93
C ASP A 490 -1.84 -11.78 -14.78
N TRP A 491 -1.69 -11.04 -13.67
CA TRP A 491 -1.06 -11.49 -12.43
C TRP A 491 -1.71 -12.75 -11.83
N GLU A 492 -2.95 -13.03 -12.22
CA GLU A 492 -3.70 -14.18 -11.76
C GLU A 492 -3.22 -15.47 -12.45
N ASP A 493 -2.93 -15.38 -13.75
CA ASP A 493 -2.44 -16.51 -14.53
C ASP A 493 -0.99 -16.83 -14.18
N ASN A 494 -0.12 -15.82 -14.00
CA ASN A 494 1.28 -16.03 -13.62
C ASN A 494 1.67 -15.21 -12.37
N PRO A 495 1.28 -15.65 -11.17
CA PRO A 495 1.60 -14.95 -9.94
C PRO A 495 3.08 -15.08 -9.59
N ASP A 496 3.75 -13.95 -9.36
CA ASP A 496 5.13 -13.91 -8.87
C ASP A 496 5.18 -13.99 -7.34
N PHE A 497 5.48 -15.17 -6.80
CA PHE A 497 5.66 -15.37 -5.36
C PHE A 497 7.06 -15.02 -4.84
N SER A 498 7.96 -14.54 -5.71
CA SER A 498 9.32 -14.09 -5.34
C SER A 498 9.36 -12.64 -4.86
N ILE A 499 8.23 -11.93 -4.88
CA ILE A 499 8.11 -10.55 -4.43
C ILE A 499 8.61 -10.35 -3.00
N SER A 500 9.38 -9.30 -2.78
CA SER A 500 9.94 -8.91 -1.49
C SER A 500 9.41 -7.56 -0.99
N ASN A 501 8.85 -6.74 -1.90
CA ASN A 501 8.35 -5.39 -1.61
C ASN A 501 6.89 -5.21 -2.09
N PHE A 502 6.12 -4.34 -1.42
CA PHE A 502 4.73 -4.05 -1.81
C PHE A 502 4.61 -3.34 -3.16
N SER A 503 5.65 -2.64 -3.62
CA SER A 503 5.69 -2.02 -4.95
C SER A 503 5.68 -3.03 -6.10
N GLN A 504 6.07 -4.29 -5.83
CA GLN A 504 6.06 -5.38 -6.81
C GLN A 504 4.70 -6.07 -6.92
N LEU A 505 3.70 -5.63 -6.14
CA LEU A 505 2.34 -6.13 -6.29
C LEU A 505 1.73 -5.63 -7.61
N PRO A 506 0.73 -6.35 -8.17
CA PRO A 506 0.20 -6.05 -9.50
C PRO A 506 -0.31 -4.63 -9.73
N HIS A 507 -0.76 -3.94 -8.68
CA HIS A 507 -1.12 -2.52 -8.70
C HIS A 507 -1.13 -1.93 -7.28
N THR A 508 -1.21 -0.60 -7.15
CA THR A 508 -1.11 0.12 -5.87
C THR A 508 -2.20 -0.24 -4.86
N ASN A 509 -3.46 -0.34 -5.30
CA ASN A 509 -4.59 -0.75 -4.46
C ASN A 509 -4.73 -2.28 -4.30
N PHE A 510 -3.71 -3.05 -4.67
CA PHE A 510 -3.78 -4.50 -4.65
C PHE A 510 -3.91 -5.01 -3.22
N GLY A 511 -4.98 -5.78 -2.98
CA GLY A 511 -5.28 -6.36 -1.67
C GLY A 511 -5.81 -5.36 -0.62
N VAL A 512 -6.20 -4.14 -1.00
CA VAL A 512 -6.85 -3.18 -0.07
C VAL A 512 -8.13 -3.74 0.53
N ASN A 513 -8.87 -4.56 -0.23
CA ASN A 513 -10.05 -5.29 0.21
C ASN A 513 -9.78 -6.23 1.41
N GLN A 514 -8.51 -6.61 1.66
CA GLN A 514 -8.11 -7.48 2.77
C GLN A 514 -7.99 -6.75 4.12
N HIS A 515 -7.95 -5.41 4.12
CA HIS A 515 -7.78 -4.59 5.32
C HIS A 515 -9.12 -4.16 5.90
N MET A 516 -9.53 -4.80 7.01
CA MET A 516 -10.77 -4.50 7.72
C MET A 516 -10.64 -3.29 8.65
N LEU A 517 -11.67 -2.46 8.69
CA LEU A 517 -11.76 -1.31 9.59
C LEU A 517 -12.33 -1.76 10.93
N ILE A 518 -11.65 -1.38 12.02
CA ILE A 518 -12.09 -1.58 13.40
C ILE A 518 -11.70 -0.34 14.19
N ASN A 519 -12.27 -0.17 15.38
CA ASN A 519 -11.90 0.93 16.28
C ASN A 519 -10.38 1.03 16.50
N ASP A 520 -9.82 2.24 16.40
CA ASP A 520 -8.37 2.47 16.47
C ASP A 520 -7.74 2.10 17.82
N GLU A 521 -8.47 2.28 18.92
CA GLU A 521 -7.99 1.85 20.25
C GLU A 521 -7.89 0.33 20.35
N VAL A 522 -8.85 -0.39 19.75
CA VAL A 522 -8.82 -1.87 19.66
C VAL A 522 -7.65 -2.31 18.78
N LYS A 523 -7.45 -1.65 17.63
CA LYS A 523 -6.32 -1.90 16.72
C LYS A 523 -4.98 -1.73 17.45
N GLU A 524 -4.81 -0.65 18.20
CA GLU A 524 -3.57 -0.38 18.92
C GLU A 524 -3.34 -1.39 20.07
N ALA A 525 -4.39 -1.72 20.83
CA ALA A 525 -4.31 -2.76 21.85
C ALA A 525 -3.88 -4.13 21.29
N LEU A 526 -4.34 -4.48 20.08
CA LEU A 526 -3.92 -5.69 19.37
C LEU A 526 -2.48 -5.60 18.86
N ARG A 527 -2.00 -4.41 18.42
CA ARG A 527 -0.61 -4.21 17.96
C ARG A 527 0.39 -4.33 19.11
N GLN A 528 0.04 -3.82 20.30
CA GLN A 528 0.89 -3.90 21.49
C GLN A 528 1.21 -5.34 21.92
N VAL A 529 0.34 -6.31 21.61
CA VAL A 529 0.61 -7.74 21.83
C VAL A 529 1.85 -8.18 21.05
N LEU A 530 2.03 -7.71 19.82
CA LEU A 530 3.17 -8.08 18.98
C LEU A 530 4.50 -7.59 19.55
N TRP A 531 4.51 -6.44 20.24
CA TRP A 531 5.72 -5.88 20.86
C TRP A 531 6.24 -6.68 22.06
N GLN A 532 5.42 -7.58 22.62
CA GLN A 532 5.83 -8.45 23.72
C GLN A 532 6.67 -9.66 23.26
N PHE A 533 6.80 -9.87 21.95
CA PHE A 533 7.62 -10.92 21.35
C PHE A 533 8.91 -10.31 20.79
N ARG A 534 10.07 -10.70 21.34
CA ARG A 534 11.38 -10.31 20.79
C ARG A 534 11.70 -11.02 19.47
N ALA A 535 11.15 -12.22 19.29
CA ALA A 535 11.33 -13.00 18.09
C ALA A 535 10.63 -12.32 16.90
N PRO A 536 11.29 -12.16 15.74
CA PRO A 536 10.78 -11.35 14.64
C PRO A 536 9.53 -11.99 14.00
N ILE A 537 8.41 -11.28 14.09
CA ILE A 537 7.15 -11.63 13.41
C ILE A 537 7.09 -10.83 12.11
N ARG A 538 6.99 -11.50 10.95
CA ARG A 538 6.97 -10.85 9.63
C ARG A 538 5.55 -10.51 9.17
N TYR A 539 4.62 -11.42 9.39
CA TYR A 539 3.19 -11.24 9.09
C TYR A 539 2.37 -11.55 10.33
N ALA A 540 1.29 -10.81 10.59
CA ALA A 540 0.42 -11.08 11.73
C ALA A 540 -1.01 -10.64 11.46
N PHE A 541 -1.97 -11.48 11.83
CA PHE A 541 -3.38 -11.09 11.87
C PHE A 541 -4.10 -11.65 13.09
N ALA A 542 -5.09 -10.90 13.57
CA ALA A 542 -6.02 -11.33 14.60
C ALA A 542 -7.38 -11.66 13.97
N TYR A 543 -8.05 -12.70 14.48
CA TYR A 543 -9.28 -13.21 13.89
C TYR A 543 -10.24 -13.81 14.94
N GLY A 544 -11.44 -14.15 14.48
CA GLY A 544 -12.44 -14.84 15.29
C GLY A 544 -13.31 -13.90 16.14
N SER A 545 -14.10 -14.51 17.03
CA SER A 545 -15.18 -13.83 17.77
C SER A 545 -14.71 -12.78 18.78
N GLY A 546 -13.41 -12.75 19.09
CA GLY A 546 -12.79 -11.76 19.99
C GLY A 546 -12.42 -10.45 19.29
N VAL A 547 -12.41 -10.43 17.95
CA VAL A 547 -12.12 -9.25 17.11
C VAL A 547 -13.35 -8.83 16.32
N PHE A 548 -14.07 -9.81 15.75
CA PHE A 548 -15.26 -9.59 14.93
C PHE A 548 -16.46 -10.29 15.58
N PRO A 549 -17.56 -9.57 15.91
CA PRO A 549 -18.67 -10.13 16.66
C PRO A 549 -19.37 -11.26 15.89
N GLN A 550 -19.84 -12.28 16.63
CA GLN A 550 -20.63 -13.42 16.09
C GLN A 550 -22.00 -13.54 16.78
N SER A 551 -22.38 -12.51 17.52
CA SER A 551 -23.65 -12.40 18.23
C SER A 551 -24.04 -10.93 18.25
N LYS A 552 -25.34 -10.62 18.09
CA LYS A 552 -25.85 -9.26 18.27
C LYS A 552 -25.62 -8.79 19.71
N PRO A 553 -25.32 -7.50 19.95
CA PRO A 553 -25.27 -6.95 21.30
C PRO A 553 -26.63 -7.19 21.97
N SER A 554 -26.64 -7.89 23.10
CA SER A 554 -27.85 -8.09 23.89
C SER A 554 -28.14 -6.84 24.68
N THR A 555 -29.42 -6.44 24.75
CA THR A 555 -29.92 -5.41 25.68
C THR A 555 -29.33 -5.65 27.07
N PRO A 556 -28.87 -4.61 27.81
CA PRO A 556 -28.17 -4.81 29.08
C PRO A 556 -29.08 -5.54 30.06
N SER A 557 -28.82 -6.82 30.33
CA SER A 557 -29.55 -7.53 31.38
C SER A 557 -29.05 -7.02 32.72
N SER A 558 -29.94 -6.40 33.49
CA SER A 558 -29.74 -5.87 34.83
C SER A 558 -29.58 -6.99 35.87
N THR A 559 -28.53 -7.80 35.78
CA THR A 559 -28.14 -8.72 36.84
C THR A 559 -26.62 -8.91 36.85
N PRO A 560 -25.90 -8.44 37.87
CA PRO A 560 -24.47 -8.70 38.02
C PRO A 560 -24.28 -10.12 38.58
N SER A 561 -24.53 -11.14 37.75
CA SER A 561 -24.16 -12.50 38.12
C SER A 561 -22.68 -12.71 37.81
N SER A 562 -21.87 -12.74 38.88
CA SER A 562 -20.47 -13.15 38.91
C SER A 562 -20.16 -14.31 37.94
N ARG A 563 -19.13 -14.16 37.11
CA ARG A 563 -18.18 -15.23 36.72
C ARG A 563 -17.14 -14.71 35.72
N THR A 564 -15.92 -14.53 36.23
CA THR A 564 -14.62 -14.58 35.52
C THR A 564 -14.45 -13.70 34.28
N SER A 565 -13.78 -12.55 34.45
CA SER A 565 -13.09 -11.90 33.34
C SER A 565 -12.06 -12.89 32.76
N ILE A 566 -12.31 -13.43 31.55
CA ILE A 566 -11.37 -14.36 30.88
C ILE A 566 -10.00 -13.69 30.71
N HIS A 567 -10.01 -12.37 30.55
CA HIS A 567 -8.83 -11.52 30.61
C HIS A 567 -8.52 -11.17 32.07
N PRO A 568 -7.29 -11.40 32.56
CA PRO A 568 -6.90 -11.01 33.91
C PRO A 568 -7.02 -9.50 34.16
N ASN A 569 -6.66 -8.67 33.16
CA ASN A 569 -6.77 -7.20 33.19
C ASN A 569 -6.80 -6.67 31.74
N ALA A 570 -7.89 -6.89 31.00
CA ALA A 570 -7.96 -6.45 29.60
C ALA A 570 -7.85 -4.92 29.48
N PRO A 571 -7.19 -4.39 28.43
CA PRO A 571 -7.28 -2.98 28.08
C PRO A 571 -8.75 -2.54 27.94
N PRO A 572 -9.13 -1.33 28.39
CA PRO A 572 -10.52 -0.85 28.35
C PRO A 572 -11.16 -0.92 26.97
N ALA A 573 -10.38 -0.65 25.91
CA ALA A 573 -10.84 -0.74 24.52
C ALA A 573 -11.30 -2.15 24.14
N ILE A 574 -10.58 -3.20 24.58
CA ILE A 574 -10.96 -4.60 24.32
C ILE A 574 -12.20 -4.98 25.13
N ALA A 575 -12.25 -4.58 26.41
CA ALA A 575 -13.41 -4.85 27.26
C ALA A 575 -14.70 -4.20 26.72
N LYS A 576 -14.59 -2.97 26.20
CA LYS A 576 -15.68 -2.23 25.55
C LYS A 576 -16.07 -2.86 24.21
N ALA A 577 -15.11 -3.21 23.37
CA ALA A 577 -15.37 -3.83 22.07
C ALA A 577 -16.02 -5.22 22.17
N GLN A 578 -15.80 -5.93 23.27
CA GLN A 578 -16.40 -7.23 23.55
C GLN A 578 -17.71 -7.16 24.34
N ASP A 579 -18.25 -5.96 24.60
CA ASP A 579 -19.56 -5.72 25.23
C ASP A 579 -19.75 -6.49 26.55
N GLY A 580 -18.71 -6.51 27.39
CA GLY A 580 -18.73 -7.20 28.69
C GLY A 580 -18.72 -8.73 28.63
N GLN A 581 -18.57 -9.34 27.45
CA GLN A 581 -18.41 -10.79 27.25
C GLN A 581 -16.94 -11.10 26.89
N PRO A 582 -16.05 -11.26 27.88
CA PRO A 582 -14.63 -11.41 27.64
C PRO A 582 -14.35 -12.68 26.81
N LYS A 583 -13.63 -12.55 25.69
CA LYS A 583 -13.32 -13.64 24.74
C LYS A 583 -11.83 -13.63 24.41
N MET A 584 -11.22 -14.81 24.50
CA MET A 584 -9.84 -15.02 24.04
C MET A 584 -9.68 -14.59 22.58
N ILE A 585 -8.60 -13.88 22.28
CA ILE A 585 -8.30 -13.37 20.94
C ILE A 585 -7.33 -14.32 20.24
N ASP A 586 -7.68 -14.73 19.02
CA ASP A 586 -6.88 -15.64 18.22
C ASP A 586 -5.95 -14.85 17.27
N PHE A 587 -4.67 -15.21 17.25
CA PHE A 587 -3.64 -14.63 16.38
C PHE A 587 -2.97 -15.72 15.53
N ILE A 588 -2.47 -15.33 14.36
CA ILE A 588 -1.49 -16.09 13.58
C ILE A 588 -0.27 -15.20 13.33
N PHE A 589 0.91 -15.75 13.58
CA PHE A 589 2.21 -15.14 13.31
C PHE A 589 2.91 -15.90 12.18
N GLY A 590 3.15 -15.22 11.06
CA GLY A 590 3.99 -15.67 9.97
C GLY A 590 5.44 -15.30 10.22
N VAL A 591 6.32 -16.29 10.18
CA VAL A 591 7.76 -16.16 10.49
C VAL A 591 8.60 -16.78 9.37
N SER A 592 9.82 -16.27 9.18
CA SER A 592 10.73 -16.78 8.13
C SER A 592 11.38 -18.11 8.52
N TYR A 593 11.83 -18.23 9.79
CA TYR A 593 12.55 -19.41 10.28
C TYR A 593 11.95 -19.85 11.62
N THR A 594 11.23 -20.97 11.59
CA THR A 594 10.40 -21.46 12.69
C THR A 594 11.23 -21.91 13.88
N GLU A 595 12.31 -22.66 13.65
CA GLU A 595 13.22 -23.11 14.70
C GLU A 595 13.88 -21.94 15.43
N HIS A 596 14.42 -20.97 14.69
CA HIS A 596 15.06 -19.79 15.26
C HIS A 596 14.05 -18.92 16.03
N TRP A 597 12.84 -18.76 15.48
CA TRP A 597 11.77 -18.04 16.17
C TRP A 597 11.40 -18.74 17.48
N HIS A 598 11.25 -20.07 17.46
CA HIS A 598 10.94 -20.85 18.66
C HIS A 598 12.06 -20.82 19.69
N SER A 599 13.33 -20.78 19.29
CA SER A 599 14.46 -20.69 20.25
C SER A 599 14.42 -19.37 21.02
N LEU A 600 14.22 -18.24 20.33
CA LEU A 600 14.09 -16.93 20.95
C LEU A 600 12.85 -16.87 21.85
N ASN A 601 11.71 -17.39 21.37
CA ASN A 601 10.47 -17.35 22.15
C ASN A 601 10.48 -18.34 23.32
N LEU A 602 11.18 -19.47 23.25
CA LEU A 602 11.38 -20.39 24.39
C LEU A 602 12.26 -19.74 25.47
N ASN A 603 13.30 -19.00 25.07
CA ASN A 603 14.15 -18.26 25.99
C ASN A 603 13.41 -17.11 26.68
N GLN A 604 12.52 -16.42 25.95
CA GLN A 604 11.75 -15.31 26.49
C GLN A 604 10.54 -15.78 27.32
N HIS A 605 9.81 -16.78 26.81
CA HIS A 605 8.46 -17.15 27.23
C HIS A 605 8.31 -18.68 27.31
N ARG A 606 9.14 -19.32 28.15
CA ARG A 606 9.14 -20.78 28.31
C ARG A 606 7.76 -21.32 28.73
N ASP A 607 7.02 -20.56 29.52
CA ASP A 607 5.70 -20.88 30.07
C ASP A 607 4.57 -20.93 29.01
N HIS A 608 4.82 -20.41 27.80
CA HIS A 608 3.88 -20.54 26.68
C HIS A 608 3.82 -21.99 26.17
N TYR A 609 4.92 -22.73 26.26
CA TYR A 609 5.06 -24.07 25.67
C TYR A 609 4.75 -25.18 26.68
N SER A 610 4.19 -26.28 26.18
CA SER A 610 4.03 -27.52 26.96
C SER A 610 5.37 -28.20 27.27
N GLY A 611 5.33 -29.43 27.79
CA GLY A 611 6.52 -30.25 28.03
C GLY A 611 7.38 -30.44 26.77
N LEU A 612 6.80 -30.35 25.58
CA LEU A 612 7.53 -30.41 24.31
C LEU A 612 8.59 -29.31 24.19
N GLY A 613 8.36 -28.12 24.77
CA GLY A 613 9.33 -27.04 24.78
C GLY A 613 10.62 -27.39 25.54
N SER A 614 10.60 -28.37 26.45
CA SER A 614 11.81 -28.83 27.17
C SER A 614 12.74 -29.66 26.27
N LEU A 615 12.25 -30.17 25.13
CA LEU A 615 13.06 -30.89 24.15
C LEU A 615 13.80 -29.94 23.19
N GLY A 616 13.65 -28.62 23.37
CA GLY A 616 14.30 -27.60 22.56
C GLY A 616 13.50 -27.14 21.34
N SER A 617 13.97 -26.05 20.72
CA SER A 617 13.29 -25.41 19.58
C SER A 617 13.22 -26.30 18.34
N GLY A 618 14.25 -27.12 18.09
CA GLY A 618 14.27 -28.05 16.94
C GLY A 618 13.19 -29.14 17.03
N ALA A 619 12.87 -29.63 18.23
CA ALA A 619 11.77 -30.56 18.43
C ALA A 619 10.41 -29.88 18.17
N VAL A 620 10.25 -28.65 18.66
CA VAL A 620 9.03 -27.85 18.46
C VAL A 620 8.82 -27.52 16.98
N SER A 621 9.85 -27.05 16.27
CA SER A 621 9.77 -26.75 14.83
C SER A 621 9.52 -28.01 13.99
N SER A 622 10.17 -29.13 14.32
CA SER A 622 9.93 -30.42 13.66
C SER A 622 8.47 -30.86 13.82
N VAL A 623 7.88 -30.73 15.01
CA VAL A 623 6.45 -31.02 15.25
C VAL A 623 5.55 -30.01 14.53
N GLN A 624 5.94 -28.75 14.46
CA GLN A 624 5.21 -27.72 13.76
C GLN A 624 5.13 -28.03 12.26
N ASP A 625 6.28 -28.15 11.61
CA ASP A 625 6.44 -28.07 10.16
C ASP A 625 6.16 -29.42 9.47
N LYS A 626 6.41 -30.55 10.14
CA LYS A 626 6.22 -31.89 9.55
C LYS A 626 4.81 -32.47 9.73
N PHE A 627 3.98 -31.91 10.62
CA PHE A 627 2.68 -32.50 10.97
C PHE A 627 1.51 -31.53 10.79
N GLY A 628 0.41 -32.04 10.25
CA GLY A 628 -0.85 -31.30 10.12
C GLY A 628 -0.73 -30.14 9.12
N ALA A 629 -1.13 -28.94 9.55
CA ALA A 629 -1.17 -27.75 8.70
C ALA A 629 0.10 -26.88 8.77
N GLY A 630 1.18 -27.36 9.39
CA GLY A 630 2.40 -26.55 9.54
C GLY A 630 2.33 -25.45 10.59
N VAL A 631 1.32 -25.49 11.49
CA VAL A 631 1.07 -24.44 12.49
C VAL A 631 1.21 -24.98 13.91
N TYR A 632 1.92 -24.25 14.79
CA TYR A 632 2.04 -24.55 16.22
C TYR A 632 1.25 -23.54 17.05
N PHE A 633 0.30 -24.01 17.87
CA PHE A 633 -0.55 -23.13 18.68
C PHE A 633 -0.14 -23.12 20.15
N ASN A 634 -0.07 -21.92 20.72
CA ASN A 634 0.05 -21.67 22.16
C ASN A 634 -1.26 -21.04 22.67
N PRO A 635 -2.14 -21.80 23.33
CA PRO A 635 -3.39 -21.29 23.89
C PRO A 635 -3.21 -20.76 25.33
N TYR A 636 -4.14 -19.91 25.77
CA TYR A 636 -4.21 -19.37 27.14
C TYR A 636 -2.97 -18.59 27.59
N VAL A 637 -2.40 -17.80 26.67
CA VAL A 637 -1.25 -16.96 26.97
C VAL A 637 -1.76 -15.59 27.43
N ASN A 638 -1.24 -15.07 28.54
CA ASN A 638 -1.61 -13.76 29.04
C ASN A 638 -0.56 -12.73 28.59
N VAL A 639 -0.95 -11.76 27.79
CA VAL A 639 -0.08 -10.68 27.30
C VAL A 639 -0.76 -9.35 27.59
N ASN A 640 -0.13 -8.48 28.39
CA ASN A 640 -0.70 -7.18 28.81
C ASN A 640 -2.11 -7.30 29.39
N GLY A 641 -2.35 -8.34 30.21
CA GLY A 641 -3.66 -8.60 30.82
C GLY A 641 -4.70 -9.16 29.84
N MET A 642 -4.34 -9.39 28.57
CA MET A 642 -5.18 -10.00 27.55
C MET A 642 -4.87 -11.49 27.40
N LEU A 643 -5.87 -12.34 27.59
CA LEU A 643 -5.78 -13.74 27.22
C LEU A 643 -5.85 -13.91 25.69
N ILE A 644 -4.78 -14.47 25.12
CA ILE A 644 -4.65 -14.73 23.69
C ILE A 644 -4.36 -16.21 23.42
N LYS A 645 -4.63 -16.61 22.18
CA LYS A 645 -4.11 -17.83 21.57
C LYS A 645 -3.40 -17.43 20.29
N TYR A 646 -2.13 -17.78 20.15
CA TYR A 646 -1.39 -17.48 18.91
C TYR A 646 -0.88 -18.76 18.25
N GLY A 647 -0.98 -18.81 16.92
CA GLY A 647 -0.37 -19.83 16.09
C GLY A 647 0.87 -19.30 15.39
N VAL A 648 1.93 -20.09 15.29
CA VAL A 648 3.14 -19.78 14.54
C VAL A 648 3.16 -20.62 13.27
N VAL A 649 3.50 -20.02 12.13
CA VAL A 649 3.56 -20.69 10.82
C VAL A 649 4.71 -20.13 10.00
N ASN A 650 5.39 -20.99 9.23
CA ASN A 650 6.36 -20.55 8.23
C ASN A 650 5.66 -19.76 7.11
N LEU A 651 6.23 -18.64 6.66
CA LEU A 651 5.68 -17.84 5.56
C LEU A 651 5.48 -18.64 4.26
N ASP A 652 6.39 -19.54 3.91
CA ASP A 652 6.27 -20.35 2.70
C ASP A 652 5.10 -21.33 2.82
N THR A 653 4.97 -22.00 3.97
CA THR A 653 3.81 -22.87 4.25
C THR A 653 2.48 -22.10 4.19
N LEU A 654 2.46 -20.88 4.74
CA LEU A 654 1.29 -20.00 4.69
C LEU A 654 0.93 -19.62 3.25
N CYS A 655 1.90 -19.15 2.46
CA CYS A 655 1.70 -18.77 1.06
C CYS A 655 1.24 -19.96 0.22
N THR A 656 1.83 -21.15 0.39
CA THR A 656 1.41 -22.38 -0.31
C THR A 656 -0.01 -22.80 0.07
N ASP A 657 -0.40 -22.73 1.35
CA ASP A 657 -1.78 -23.04 1.75
C ASP A 657 -2.78 -22.07 1.10
N LEU A 658 -2.42 -20.78 1.01
CA LEU A 658 -3.24 -19.73 0.40
C LEU A 658 -3.39 -19.87 -1.12
N SER A 659 -2.30 -20.18 -1.84
CA SER A 659 -2.30 -20.23 -3.31
C SER A 659 -2.67 -21.59 -3.88
N GLU A 660 -2.37 -22.70 -3.18
CA GLU A 660 -2.57 -24.05 -3.71
C GLU A 660 -3.71 -24.82 -3.03
N TRP A 661 -4.16 -24.40 -1.85
CA TRP A 661 -5.11 -25.13 -0.99
C TRP A 661 -4.66 -26.56 -0.68
N SER A 662 -3.40 -26.69 -0.25
CA SER A 662 -2.83 -27.97 0.19
C SER A 662 -3.56 -28.53 1.42
N THR A 663 -3.90 -27.67 2.39
CA THR A 663 -4.64 -28.04 3.62
C THR A 663 -5.94 -27.28 3.84
N LEU A 664 -6.03 -26.07 3.26
CA LEU A 664 -7.10 -25.09 3.46
C LEU A 664 -7.26 -24.62 4.92
N TYR A 665 -6.28 -24.89 5.79
CA TYR A 665 -6.42 -24.68 7.21
C TYR A 665 -6.30 -23.20 7.59
N ILE A 666 -5.27 -22.50 7.12
CA ILE A 666 -5.13 -21.06 7.32
C ILE A 666 -5.84 -20.30 6.20
N ALA A 667 -5.81 -20.82 4.96
CA ALA A 667 -6.54 -20.25 3.84
C ALA A 667 -8.04 -20.06 4.15
N GLY A 668 -8.68 -21.07 4.75
CA GLY A 668 -10.08 -21.00 5.18
C GLY A 668 -10.37 -20.03 6.32
N ARG A 669 -9.35 -19.57 7.07
CA ARG A 669 -9.50 -18.49 8.05
C ARG A 669 -9.47 -17.12 7.37
N LEU A 670 -8.65 -16.98 6.33
CA LEU A 670 -8.51 -15.76 5.54
C LEU A 670 -9.61 -15.58 4.47
N HIS A 671 -10.51 -16.55 4.29
CA HIS A 671 -11.79 -16.37 3.57
C HIS A 671 -12.80 -15.48 4.32
N LYS A 672 -12.50 -15.14 5.57
CA LYS A 672 -13.38 -14.38 6.48
C LYS A 672 -12.68 -13.09 6.89
N PRO A 673 -13.42 -12.08 7.35
CA PRO A 673 -12.84 -10.86 7.90
C PRO A 673 -11.80 -11.15 8.99
N VAL A 674 -10.61 -10.58 8.83
CA VAL A 674 -9.52 -10.59 9.80
C VAL A 674 -8.95 -9.18 9.97
N LYS A 675 -8.28 -8.92 11.09
CA LYS A 675 -7.50 -7.68 11.24
C LYS A 675 -6.03 -8.00 11.01
N ILE A 676 -5.50 -7.57 9.87
CA ILE A 676 -4.06 -7.59 9.59
C ILE A 676 -3.39 -6.54 10.49
N LEU A 677 -2.42 -6.98 11.29
CA LEU A 677 -1.68 -6.16 12.24
C LEU A 677 -0.26 -5.87 11.73
N ARG A 678 0.31 -6.82 10.99
CA ARG A 678 1.57 -6.68 10.26
C ARG A 678 1.43 -7.37 8.92
N ASP A 679 1.80 -6.69 7.84
CA ASP A 679 1.55 -7.15 6.48
C ASP A 679 2.84 -7.61 5.78
N ASP A 680 2.70 -8.45 4.77
CA ASP A 680 3.79 -8.99 3.94
C ASP A 680 3.31 -9.12 2.48
N PRO A 681 4.09 -8.64 1.49
CA PRO A 681 3.65 -8.58 0.10
C PRO A 681 3.34 -9.96 -0.50
N ARG A 682 4.14 -10.99 -0.17
CA ARG A 682 3.93 -12.36 -0.67
C ARG A 682 2.61 -12.92 -0.16
N VAL A 683 2.34 -12.71 1.13
CA VAL A 683 1.09 -13.15 1.76
C VAL A 683 -0.10 -12.38 1.19
N ARG A 684 0.03 -11.08 0.92
CA ARG A 684 -1.03 -10.27 0.31
C ARG A 684 -1.40 -10.75 -1.10
N LEU A 685 -0.41 -11.07 -1.93
CA LEU A 685 -0.61 -11.69 -3.25
C LEU A 685 -1.29 -13.04 -3.14
N ALA A 686 -0.74 -13.94 -2.33
CA ALA A 686 -1.29 -15.29 -2.12
C ALA A 686 -2.72 -15.24 -1.57
N ASN A 687 -3.02 -14.29 -0.69
CA ASN A 687 -4.35 -14.14 -0.12
C ASN A 687 -5.36 -13.57 -1.13
N GLN A 688 -4.95 -12.73 -2.09
CA GLN A 688 -5.86 -12.30 -3.16
C GLN A 688 -6.28 -13.48 -4.05
N ILE A 689 -5.33 -14.36 -4.38
CA ILE A 689 -5.59 -15.62 -5.09
C ILE A 689 -6.53 -16.51 -4.27
N ASN A 690 -6.29 -16.61 -2.96
CA ASN A 690 -7.13 -17.37 -2.04
C ASN A 690 -8.59 -16.88 -2.04
N LEU A 691 -8.81 -15.56 -1.99
CA LEU A 691 -10.15 -14.97 -2.01
C LEU A 691 -10.88 -15.21 -3.34
N LEU A 692 -10.21 -15.00 -4.49
CA LEU A 692 -10.77 -15.32 -5.80
C LEU A 692 -11.11 -16.81 -5.95
N SER A 693 -10.25 -17.68 -5.42
CA SER A 693 -10.45 -19.13 -5.43
C SER A 693 -11.67 -19.54 -4.60
N ALA A 694 -11.87 -18.91 -3.44
CA ALA A 694 -13.03 -19.12 -2.58
C ALA A 694 -14.33 -18.68 -3.26
N LEU A 695 -14.29 -17.53 -3.96
CA LEU A 695 -15.40 -17.00 -4.73
C LEU A 695 -15.78 -17.96 -5.87
N ARG A 696 -14.82 -18.36 -6.72
CA ARG A 696 -15.06 -19.32 -7.81
C ARG A 696 -15.60 -20.65 -7.33
N THR A 697 -14.99 -21.22 -6.28
CA THR A 697 -15.47 -22.48 -5.69
C THR A 697 -16.91 -22.34 -5.19
N SER A 698 -17.26 -21.20 -4.60
CA SER A 698 -18.62 -20.96 -4.12
C SER A 698 -19.62 -20.77 -5.25
N LEU A 699 -19.24 -20.10 -6.34
CA LEU A 699 -20.08 -19.97 -7.55
C LEU A 699 -20.38 -21.33 -8.19
N LEU A 700 -19.42 -22.26 -8.16
CA LEU A 700 -19.66 -23.65 -8.58
C LEU A 700 -20.67 -24.40 -7.70
N LEU A 701 -20.82 -23.99 -6.43
CA LEU A 701 -21.76 -24.59 -5.47
C LEU A 701 -23.14 -23.92 -5.47
N LEU A 702 -23.25 -22.69 -5.98
CA LEU A 702 -24.46 -21.87 -5.91
C LEU A 702 -25.36 -22.02 -7.16
N PRO A 703 -26.67 -21.70 -7.05
CA PRO A 703 -27.59 -21.65 -8.19
C PRO A 703 -27.32 -20.42 -9.08
N PRO A 704 -28.03 -20.26 -10.23
CA PRO A 704 -27.86 -19.10 -11.11
C PRO A 704 -28.14 -17.75 -10.44
N SER A 705 -29.13 -17.68 -9.54
CA SER A 705 -29.44 -16.48 -8.74
C SER A 705 -29.43 -16.82 -7.26
N PHE A 706 -28.79 -15.99 -6.45
CA PHE A 706 -28.61 -16.15 -5.01
C PHE A 706 -28.43 -14.78 -4.34
N THR A 707 -28.43 -14.75 -3.01
CA THR A 707 -28.20 -13.54 -2.21
C THR A 707 -26.75 -13.45 -1.74
N GLU A 708 -26.29 -12.26 -1.38
CA GLU A 708 -24.95 -12.07 -0.81
C GLU A 708 -24.77 -12.87 0.49
N MET A 709 -25.83 -13.01 1.30
CA MET A 709 -25.79 -13.82 2.51
C MET A 709 -25.54 -15.30 2.20
N GLU A 710 -26.16 -15.84 1.13
CA GLU A 710 -25.90 -17.21 0.66
C GLU A 710 -24.49 -17.35 0.10
N LEU A 711 -24.01 -16.37 -0.67
CA LEU A 711 -22.64 -16.37 -1.20
C LEU A 711 -21.61 -16.43 -0.07
N TYR A 712 -21.69 -15.50 0.88
CA TYR A 712 -20.74 -15.41 1.98
C TYR A 712 -20.86 -16.58 2.97
N ALA A 713 -22.07 -17.14 3.14
CA ALA A 713 -22.26 -18.38 3.91
C ALA A 713 -21.60 -19.57 3.22
N THR A 714 -21.71 -19.70 1.89
CA THR A 714 -21.01 -20.75 1.14
C THR A 714 -19.50 -20.58 1.26
N ILE A 715 -18.97 -19.36 1.05
CA ILE A 715 -17.55 -19.04 1.18
C ILE A 715 -17.01 -19.39 2.58
N ALA A 716 -17.63 -18.83 3.63
CA ALA A 716 -17.21 -19.09 5.01
C ALA A 716 -17.35 -20.58 5.37
N GLY A 717 -18.36 -21.24 4.81
CA GLY A 717 -18.69 -22.65 4.96
C GLY A 717 -17.62 -23.60 4.40
N ILE A 718 -16.89 -23.22 3.34
CA ILE A 718 -15.83 -24.06 2.74
C ILE A 718 -14.91 -24.59 3.83
N SER A 719 -14.39 -23.70 4.69
CA SER A 719 -13.44 -24.04 5.77
C SER A 719 -13.96 -24.98 6.86
N TYR A 720 -15.27 -25.23 6.91
CA TYR A 720 -15.92 -26.10 7.88
C TYR A 720 -16.40 -27.43 7.26
N MET A 721 -16.42 -27.53 5.93
CA MET A 721 -16.89 -28.73 5.22
C MET A 721 -15.91 -29.89 5.38
N GLY A 722 -16.25 -30.86 6.23
CA GLY A 722 -15.38 -32.01 6.51
C GLY A 722 -14.39 -31.79 7.65
N ASP A 723 -14.49 -30.65 8.37
CA ASP A 723 -13.78 -30.47 9.63
C ASP A 723 -14.40 -31.36 10.72
N PRO A 724 -13.65 -32.26 11.36
CA PRO A 724 -14.19 -33.18 12.36
C PRO A 724 -14.80 -32.46 13.57
N ARG A 725 -14.37 -31.22 13.85
CA ARG A 725 -14.89 -30.41 14.97
C ARG A 725 -16.35 -30.02 14.77
N MET A 726 -16.84 -30.04 13.52
CA MET A 726 -18.25 -29.78 13.18
C MET A 726 -19.12 -31.05 13.31
N ALA A 727 -18.51 -32.23 13.22
CA ALA A 727 -19.19 -33.52 13.44
C ALA A 727 -19.21 -33.92 14.93
N LEU A 728 -18.26 -33.41 15.71
CA LEU A 728 -18.20 -33.55 17.17
C LEU A 728 -18.99 -32.41 17.85
N PRO A 729 -19.51 -32.59 19.08
CA PRO A 729 -20.29 -31.59 19.81
C PRO A 729 -19.40 -30.45 20.36
N THR A 730 -18.55 -29.86 19.52
CA THR A 730 -17.50 -28.90 19.92
C THR A 730 -17.62 -27.53 19.23
N GLU A 731 -18.54 -27.36 18.29
CA GLU A 731 -18.79 -26.06 17.63
C GLU A 731 -20.28 -25.80 17.46
N ASP A 732 -20.69 -24.54 17.45
CA ASP A 732 -22.08 -24.11 17.26
C ASP A 732 -22.57 -24.51 15.84
N PRO A 733 -23.70 -25.24 15.69
CA PRO A 733 -24.27 -25.58 14.40
C PRO A 733 -24.59 -24.36 13.51
N SER A 734 -24.91 -23.22 14.12
CA SER A 734 -25.24 -21.96 13.43
C SER A 734 -24.02 -21.06 13.22
N LYS A 735 -22.81 -21.56 13.48
CA LYS A 735 -21.57 -20.75 13.49
C LYS A 735 -21.34 -19.97 12.20
N VAL A 736 -21.54 -20.60 11.04
CA VAL A 736 -21.33 -19.95 9.73
C VAL A 736 -22.32 -18.80 9.55
N ALA A 737 -23.61 -19.05 9.82
CA ALA A 737 -24.65 -18.03 9.76
C ALA A 737 -24.38 -16.87 10.72
N ASN A 738 -23.91 -17.18 11.94
CA ASN A 738 -23.54 -16.19 12.95
C ASN A 738 -22.33 -15.34 12.54
N ILE A 739 -21.33 -15.92 11.86
CA ILE A 739 -20.18 -15.18 11.35
C ILE A 739 -20.63 -14.19 10.27
N VAL A 740 -21.38 -14.67 9.28
CA VAL A 740 -21.79 -13.86 8.13
C VAL A 740 -22.79 -12.79 8.53
N GLY A 741 -23.85 -13.17 9.25
CA GLY A 741 -24.93 -12.25 9.62
C GLY A 741 -24.51 -11.08 10.52
N ASN A 742 -23.40 -11.20 11.25
CA ASN A 742 -22.89 -10.11 12.09
C ASN A 742 -21.72 -9.34 11.43
N ASN A 743 -21.24 -9.76 10.26
CA ASN A 743 -20.08 -9.16 9.59
C ASN A 743 -20.31 -8.89 8.10
N LEU A 744 -21.57 -8.76 7.68
CA LEU A 744 -21.95 -8.62 6.27
C LEU A 744 -21.21 -7.46 5.56
N PRO A 745 -21.09 -6.25 6.14
CA PRO A 745 -20.31 -5.17 5.52
C PRO A 745 -18.83 -5.51 5.32
N ASN A 746 -18.23 -6.28 6.24
CA ASN A 746 -16.83 -6.71 6.13
C ASN A 746 -16.64 -7.77 5.03
N PHE A 747 -17.61 -8.66 4.83
CA PHE A 747 -17.61 -9.58 3.70
C PHE A 747 -17.76 -8.85 2.36
N ARG A 748 -18.64 -7.85 2.28
CA ARG A 748 -18.73 -6.98 1.09
C ARG A 748 -17.40 -6.30 0.80
N ARG A 749 -16.74 -5.74 1.83
CA ARG A 749 -15.41 -5.14 1.67
C ARG A 749 -14.37 -6.12 1.12
N LEU A 750 -14.42 -7.39 1.54
CA LEU A 750 -13.52 -8.44 1.02
C LEU A 750 -13.80 -8.82 -0.43
N TYR A 751 -15.07 -8.94 -0.82
CA TYR A 751 -15.47 -9.65 -2.03
C TYR A 751 -16.12 -8.78 -3.13
N ALA A 752 -16.76 -7.66 -2.81
CA ALA A 752 -17.41 -6.82 -3.82
C ALA A 752 -16.44 -6.36 -4.93
N PRO A 753 -15.21 -5.87 -4.60
CA PRO A 753 -14.24 -5.52 -5.64
C PRO A 753 -13.78 -6.72 -6.47
N LEU A 754 -13.86 -7.95 -5.94
CA LEU A 754 -13.53 -9.17 -6.68
C LEU A 754 -14.67 -9.60 -7.60
N ILE A 755 -15.92 -9.42 -7.15
CA ILE A 755 -17.13 -9.72 -7.92
C ILE A 755 -17.21 -8.79 -9.13
N GLU A 756 -17.00 -7.48 -8.95
CA GLU A 756 -17.01 -6.49 -10.03
C GLU A 756 -15.97 -6.75 -11.13
N ASN A 757 -14.88 -7.42 -10.79
CA ASN A 757 -13.81 -7.79 -11.72
C ASN A 757 -14.00 -9.18 -12.35
N LEU A 758 -14.99 -9.97 -11.93
CA LEU A 758 -15.28 -11.27 -12.52
C LEU A 758 -16.32 -11.14 -13.63
N PRO A 759 -16.06 -11.67 -14.84
CA PRO A 759 -16.96 -11.52 -16.00
C PRO A 759 -18.22 -12.39 -15.95
N ASN A 760 -18.47 -13.07 -14.83
CA ASN A 760 -19.46 -14.15 -14.73
C ASN A 760 -20.35 -14.06 -13.49
N VAL A 761 -20.28 -12.98 -12.71
CA VAL A 761 -21.17 -12.71 -11.58
C VAL A 761 -21.32 -11.21 -11.40
N ASP A 762 -22.53 -10.74 -11.12
CA ASP A 762 -22.80 -9.31 -10.85
C ASP A 762 -23.90 -9.14 -9.80
N PHE A 763 -23.94 -7.97 -9.16
CA PHE A 763 -25.03 -7.55 -8.30
C PHE A 763 -26.23 -7.14 -9.16
N ASN A 764 -27.32 -7.90 -9.06
CA ASN A 764 -28.56 -7.65 -9.79
C ASN A 764 -29.68 -7.25 -8.81
N ASP A 765 -29.42 -6.19 -8.04
CA ASP A 765 -30.37 -5.66 -7.06
C ASP A 765 -30.39 -4.13 -7.12
N PRO A 766 -31.57 -3.49 -7.31
CA PRO A 766 -31.70 -2.03 -7.29
C PRO A 766 -31.17 -1.37 -6.01
N ILE A 767 -31.12 -2.10 -4.89
CA ILE A 767 -30.59 -1.59 -3.63
C ILE A 767 -29.11 -1.17 -3.74
N CYS A 768 -28.35 -1.80 -4.65
CA CYS A 768 -26.94 -1.51 -4.87
C CYS A 768 -26.69 -0.15 -5.54
N SER A 769 -27.72 0.49 -6.09
CA SER A 769 -27.62 1.86 -6.61
C SER A 769 -27.80 2.93 -5.51
N ARG A 770 -28.16 2.54 -4.28
CA ARG A 770 -28.46 3.48 -3.21
C ARG A 770 -27.22 3.96 -2.46
N PRO A 771 -27.22 5.22 -2.02
CA PRO A 771 -26.25 5.71 -1.08
C PRO A 771 -26.03 4.87 0.18
N GLY A 772 -24.79 4.44 0.40
CA GLY A 772 -24.34 3.77 1.62
C GLY A 772 -24.76 2.30 1.73
N TRP A 773 -25.31 1.69 0.66
CA TRP A 773 -25.79 0.29 0.69
C TRP A 773 -24.69 -0.68 1.14
N ALA A 774 -23.45 -0.47 0.69
CA ALA A 774 -22.31 -1.33 1.00
C ALA A 774 -22.02 -1.36 2.51
N SER A 775 -22.28 -0.26 3.22
CA SER A 775 -22.11 -0.15 4.67
C SER A 775 -23.33 -0.58 5.50
N ASP A 776 -24.50 -0.77 4.88
CA ASP A 776 -25.72 -1.12 5.62
C ASP A 776 -25.70 -2.60 6.06
N PRO A 777 -25.67 -2.89 7.38
CA PRO A 777 -25.62 -4.26 7.87
C PRO A 777 -26.92 -5.06 7.64
N ASN A 778 -28.04 -4.40 7.29
CA ASN A 778 -29.34 -5.06 7.10
C ASN A 778 -29.68 -5.33 5.63
N THR A 779 -28.92 -4.78 4.70
CA THR A 779 -29.08 -5.06 3.27
C THR A 779 -28.70 -6.52 2.99
N ASN A 780 -29.44 -7.21 2.12
CA ASN A 780 -29.09 -8.52 1.59
C ASN A 780 -29.32 -8.53 0.08
N ALA A 781 -28.34 -8.03 -0.67
CA ALA A 781 -28.45 -7.84 -2.12
C ALA A 781 -28.51 -9.17 -2.90
N ARG A 782 -29.25 -9.18 -4.00
CA ARG A 782 -29.28 -10.29 -4.96
C ARG A 782 -28.11 -10.22 -5.96
N LEU A 783 -27.57 -11.39 -6.29
CA LEU A 783 -26.57 -11.60 -7.33
C LEU A 783 -27.07 -12.60 -8.37
N GLU A 784 -26.53 -12.49 -9.57
CA GLU A 784 -26.75 -13.41 -10.67
C GLU A 784 -25.41 -13.81 -11.27
N GLN A 785 -25.25 -15.09 -11.58
CA GLN A 785 -24.05 -15.63 -12.23
C GLN A 785 -24.37 -16.18 -13.62
N ASP A 786 -23.42 -15.99 -14.53
CA ASP A 786 -23.51 -16.53 -15.88
C ASP A 786 -23.29 -18.05 -15.86
N MET A 787 -24.25 -18.78 -16.41
CA MET A 787 -24.24 -20.25 -16.46
C MET A 787 -23.55 -20.80 -17.71
N ASP A 788 -22.97 -19.96 -18.56
CA ASP A 788 -22.22 -20.35 -19.75
C ASP A 788 -21.09 -21.38 -19.41
N PRO A 789 -21.10 -22.56 -20.06
CA PRO A 789 -20.10 -23.60 -19.87
C PRO A 789 -18.65 -23.16 -20.05
N ILE A 790 -18.38 -22.20 -20.95
CA ILE A 790 -17.02 -21.74 -21.22
C ILE A 790 -16.53 -20.88 -20.05
N LYS A 791 -17.31 -19.87 -19.63
CA LYS A 791 -16.98 -19.03 -18.47
C LYS A 791 -16.84 -19.85 -17.19
N ARG A 792 -17.72 -20.83 -16.96
CA ARG A 792 -17.64 -21.74 -15.81
C ARG A 792 -16.45 -22.70 -15.89
N GLY A 793 -16.14 -23.23 -17.07
CA GLY A 793 -14.94 -24.03 -17.31
C GLY A 793 -13.65 -23.24 -17.02
N ASN A 794 -13.60 -21.95 -17.37
CA ASN A 794 -12.49 -21.07 -17.03
C ASN A 794 -12.33 -20.91 -15.51
N MET A 795 -13.44 -20.82 -14.75
CA MET A 795 -13.36 -20.81 -13.28
C MET A 795 -12.72 -22.09 -12.74
N VAL A 796 -13.11 -23.26 -13.27
CA VAL A 796 -12.55 -24.58 -12.88
C VAL A 796 -11.04 -24.64 -13.18
N ARG A 797 -10.62 -24.16 -14.35
CA ARG A 797 -9.21 -24.08 -14.74
C ARG A 797 -8.40 -23.19 -13.79
N ARG A 798 -8.98 -22.11 -13.27
CA ARG A 798 -8.33 -21.13 -12.38
C ARG A 798 -8.46 -21.48 -10.89
N LEU A 799 -8.91 -22.68 -10.54
CA LEU A 799 -8.89 -23.17 -9.15
C LEU A 799 -7.45 -23.50 -8.69
N PRO A 800 -7.18 -23.43 -7.37
CA PRO A 800 -5.86 -23.75 -6.80
C PRO A 800 -5.34 -25.11 -7.22
N LYS A 801 -4.06 -25.20 -7.59
CA LYS A 801 -3.47 -26.37 -8.25
C LYS A 801 -3.74 -27.68 -7.50
N ALA A 802 -3.48 -27.74 -6.19
CA ALA A 802 -3.66 -28.98 -5.43
C ALA A 802 -5.14 -29.38 -5.29
N PHE A 803 -6.04 -28.40 -5.14
CA PHE A 803 -7.48 -28.62 -5.12
C PHE A 803 -8.01 -29.07 -6.50
N ARG A 804 -7.61 -28.38 -7.56
CA ARG A 804 -7.96 -28.65 -8.96
C ARG A 804 -7.53 -30.06 -9.37
N SER A 805 -6.32 -30.50 -9.01
CA SER A 805 -5.85 -31.86 -9.30
C SER A 805 -6.73 -32.93 -8.65
N LYS A 806 -7.18 -32.73 -7.40
CA LYS A 806 -8.11 -33.65 -6.73
C LYS A 806 -9.48 -33.66 -7.39
N LEU A 807 -9.95 -32.49 -7.83
CA LEU A 807 -11.20 -32.34 -8.59
C LEU A 807 -11.13 -33.07 -9.93
N TYR A 808 -10.05 -32.86 -10.68
CA TYR A 808 -9.82 -33.53 -11.96
C TYR A 808 -9.78 -35.04 -11.79
N PHE A 809 -9.09 -35.54 -10.75
CA PHE A 809 -9.08 -36.97 -10.46
C PHE A 809 -10.47 -37.55 -10.13
N GLN A 810 -11.32 -36.82 -9.39
CA GLN A 810 -12.72 -37.26 -9.17
C GLN A 810 -13.49 -37.35 -10.47
N PHE A 811 -13.43 -36.31 -11.31
CA PHE A 811 -14.18 -36.25 -12.56
C PHE A 811 -13.63 -37.18 -13.64
N GLN A 812 -12.32 -37.41 -13.69
CA GLN A 812 -11.69 -38.42 -14.53
C GLN A 812 -12.27 -39.81 -14.20
N LYS A 813 -12.34 -40.16 -12.91
CA LYS A 813 -12.95 -41.41 -12.45
C LYS A 813 -14.44 -41.47 -12.79
N LYS A 814 -15.18 -40.38 -12.57
CA LYS A 814 -16.62 -40.31 -12.85
C LYS A 814 -16.92 -40.50 -14.35
N PHE A 815 -16.16 -39.83 -15.21
CA PHE A 815 -16.28 -39.92 -16.67
C PHE A 815 -15.66 -41.17 -17.25
N GLN A 816 -15.03 -42.02 -16.42
CA GLN A 816 -14.37 -43.27 -16.82
C GLN A 816 -13.30 -43.05 -17.90
N ILE A 817 -12.57 -41.92 -17.83
CA ILE A 817 -11.55 -41.56 -18.82
C ILE A 817 -10.24 -42.31 -18.48
N PRO A 818 -9.71 -43.13 -19.41
CA PRO A 818 -8.41 -43.79 -19.24
C PRO A 818 -7.29 -42.78 -18.94
N GLN A 819 -6.32 -43.16 -18.11
CA GLN A 819 -5.23 -42.26 -17.69
C GLN A 819 -4.45 -41.67 -18.89
N LEU A 820 -4.22 -42.47 -19.92
CA LEU A 820 -3.50 -42.05 -21.12
C LEU A 820 -4.28 -40.97 -21.90
N GLU A 821 -5.59 -41.15 -22.03
CA GLU A 821 -6.48 -40.18 -22.69
C GLU A 821 -6.59 -38.90 -21.86
N PHE A 822 -6.72 -39.01 -20.54
CA PHE A 822 -6.73 -37.87 -19.64
C PHE A 822 -5.42 -37.06 -19.72
N ASN A 823 -4.26 -37.72 -19.70
CA ASN A 823 -2.97 -37.07 -19.84
C ASN A 823 -2.87 -36.33 -21.18
N LYS A 824 -3.32 -36.97 -22.27
CA LYS A 824 -3.37 -36.36 -23.60
C LYS A 824 -4.28 -35.13 -23.65
N MET A 825 -5.47 -35.19 -23.06
CA MET A 825 -6.37 -34.03 -22.95
C MET A 825 -5.76 -32.86 -22.16
N MET A 826 -4.95 -33.17 -21.13
CA MET A 826 -4.24 -32.14 -20.35
C MET A 826 -3.03 -31.57 -21.10
N GLU A 827 -2.28 -32.39 -21.82
CA GLU A 827 -1.15 -31.97 -22.68
C GLU A 827 -1.64 -31.09 -23.83
N GLU A 828 -2.71 -31.47 -24.55
CA GLU A 828 -3.33 -30.67 -25.61
C GLU A 828 -3.80 -29.30 -25.10
N SER A 829 -4.32 -29.23 -23.87
CA SER A 829 -4.68 -27.95 -23.22
C SER A 829 -3.48 -27.12 -22.75
N THR A 830 -2.27 -27.69 -22.75
CA THR A 830 -1.03 -27.03 -22.33
C THR A 830 -0.23 -26.54 -23.55
N ASP A 831 -0.26 -27.26 -24.67
CA ASP A 831 0.41 -26.88 -25.93
C ASP A 831 -0.27 -25.72 -26.65
N GLU A 832 -1.59 -25.52 -26.50
CA GLU A 832 -2.28 -24.30 -26.96
C GLU A 832 -1.83 -23.03 -26.19
N ASP A 833 -1.25 -23.19 -25.00
CA ASP A 833 -0.80 -22.12 -24.09
C ASP A 833 0.71 -21.83 -24.20
N ALA A 834 1.51 -22.65 -24.89
CA ALA A 834 2.99 -22.58 -24.83
C ALA A 834 3.64 -21.62 -25.85
N VAL A 835 2.93 -21.23 -26.92
CA VAL A 835 3.52 -20.46 -28.05
C VAL A 835 2.92 -19.05 -28.20
N GLY A 836 2.05 -18.61 -27.30
CA GLY A 836 1.53 -17.24 -27.32
C GLY A 836 0.98 -16.80 -25.97
N PHE A 837 1.05 -15.49 -25.69
CA PHE A 837 0.49 -14.81 -24.52
C PHE A 837 -1.06 -14.88 -24.47
N LYS A 838 -1.65 -16.08 -24.48
CA LYS A 838 -3.09 -16.30 -24.31
C LYS A 838 -3.41 -16.71 -22.88
N ARG A 839 -4.54 -16.19 -22.38
CA ARG A 839 -5.12 -16.45 -21.06
C ARG A 839 -5.33 -17.95 -20.85
N ARG A 840 -5.18 -18.44 -19.61
CA ARG A 840 -5.51 -19.84 -19.27
C ARG A 840 -7.01 -20.09 -19.45
N LEU A 841 -7.39 -20.60 -20.61
CA LEU A 841 -8.77 -20.98 -20.91
C LEU A 841 -9.04 -22.42 -20.48
N GLY A 842 -10.26 -22.70 -20.05
CA GLY A 842 -10.73 -24.05 -19.79
C GLY A 842 -10.85 -24.83 -21.09
N GLY A 843 -10.17 -25.97 -21.15
CA GLY A 843 -10.24 -26.91 -22.26
C GLY A 843 -11.55 -27.69 -22.28
N GLY A 844 -11.64 -28.70 -23.15
CA GLY A 844 -12.83 -29.53 -23.29
C GLY A 844 -13.21 -30.26 -21.98
N PHE A 845 -12.22 -30.64 -21.18
CA PHE A 845 -12.43 -31.34 -19.91
C PHE A 845 -13.08 -30.43 -18.85
N GLU A 846 -12.59 -29.20 -18.67
CA GLU A 846 -13.13 -28.25 -17.70
C GLU A 846 -14.54 -27.79 -18.06
N ARG A 847 -14.82 -27.60 -19.36
CA ARG A 847 -16.17 -27.30 -19.85
C ARG A 847 -17.13 -28.45 -19.58
N ARG A 848 -16.68 -29.70 -19.76
CA ARG A 848 -17.47 -30.88 -19.43
C ARG A 848 -17.80 -30.94 -17.94
N ILE A 849 -16.84 -30.63 -17.05
CA ILE A 849 -17.10 -30.51 -15.61
C ILE A 849 -18.17 -29.43 -15.34
N ALA A 850 -18.07 -28.28 -16.00
CA ALA A 850 -18.99 -27.17 -15.82
C ALA A 850 -20.42 -27.42 -16.33
N GLN A 851 -20.60 -28.37 -17.25
CA GLN A 851 -21.89 -28.77 -17.84
C GLN A 851 -22.62 -29.85 -17.06
N GLU A 852 -21.98 -30.45 -16.06
CA GLU A 852 -22.61 -31.47 -15.22
C GLU A 852 -23.87 -30.93 -14.55
N PRO A 853 -24.89 -31.78 -14.33
CA PRO A 853 -26.08 -31.39 -13.58
C PRO A 853 -25.69 -30.73 -12.25
N ALA A 854 -26.30 -29.59 -11.94
CA ALA A 854 -25.86 -28.72 -10.84
C ALA A 854 -25.72 -29.45 -9.49
N GLU A 855 -26.64 -30.38 -9.19
CA GLU A 855 -26.58 -31.18 -7.96
C GLU A 855 -25.40 -32.15 -7.93
N GLU A 856 -25.07 -32.78 -9.06
CA GLU A 856 -23.95 -33.70 -9.16
C GLU A 856 -22.61 -32.96 -9.06
N LEU A 857 -22.48 -31.83 -9.76
CA LEU A 857 -21.31 -30.95 -9.65
C LEU A 857 -21.11 -30.49 -8.20
N ARG A 858 -22.18 -30.05 -7.53
CA ARG A 858 -22.14 -29.66 -6.10
C ARG A 858 -21.66 -30.79 -5.21
N ASN A 859 -22.15 -32.01 -5.42
CA ASN A 859 -21.78 -33.17 -4.62
C ASN A 859 -20.30 -33.53 -4.77
N GLU A 860 -19.78 -33.53 -6.00
CA GLU A 860 -18.38 -33.81 -6.28
C GLU A 860 -17.46 -32.74 -5.70
N VAL A 861 -17.77 -31.46 -5.93
CA VAL A 861 -16.99 -30.33 -5.38
C VAL A 861 -16.98 -30.39 -3.84
N ARG A 862 -18.14 -30.62 -3.19
CA ARG A 862 -18.22 -30.81 -1.73
C ARG A 862 -17.39 -32.01 -1.28
N GLY A 863 -17.38 -33.11 -2.03
CA GLY A 863 -16.55 -34.29 -1.76
C GLY A 863 -15.05 -33.96 -1.76
N VAL A 864 -14.59 -33.17 -2.74
CA VAL A 864 -13.19 -32.73 -2.85
C VAL A 864 -12.81 -31.76 -1.73
N ILE A 865 -13.72 -30.83 -1.36
CA ILE A 865 -13.52 -29.94 -0.20
C ILE A 865 -13.32 -30.78 1.07
N LYS A 866 -14.20 -31.75 1.34
CA LYS A 866 -14.08 -32.65 2.49
C LYS A 866 -12.76 -33.42 2.51
N LYS A 867 -12.32 -33.95 1.35
CA LYS A 867 -11.02 -34.66 1.22
C LYS A 867 -9.83 -33.73 1.44
N THR A 868 -9.95 -32.46 1.08
CA THR A 868 -8.89 -31.46 1.26
C THR A 868 -8.74 -31.06 2.72
N ILE A 869 -9.85 -30.88 3.44
CA ILE A 869 -9.84 -30.40 4.83
C ILE A 869 -9.70 -31.54 5.85
N GLY A 870 -10.33 -32.68 5.61
CA GLY A 870 -10.57 -33.71 6.63
C GLY A 870 -9.29 -34.24 7.27
N TRP A 871 -8.30 -34.64 6.47
CA TRP A 871 -7.04 -35.19 7.00
C TRP A 871 -6.19 -34.14 7.73
N PRO A 872 -5.84 -32.97 7.14
CA PRO A 872 -5.04 -31.97 7.84
C PRO A 872 -5.69 -31.43 9.11
N SER A 873 -7.02 -31.19 9.11
CA SER A 873 -7.74 -30.69 10.28
C SER A 873 -7.81 -31.71 11.42
N THR A 874 -7.91 -33.01 11.11
CA THR A 874 -7.86 -34.11 12.09
C THR A 874 -6.49 -34.17 12.75
N VAL A 875 -5.42 -34.22 11.94
CA VAL A 875 -4.04 -34.24 12.46
C VAL A 875 -3.75 -32.99 13.29
N GLN A 876 -4.21 -31.82 12.85
CA GLN A 876 -4.03 -30.58 13.59
C GLN A 876 -4.81 -30.55 14.91
N SER A 877 -5.98 -31.17 14.97
CA SER A 877 -6.78 -31.28 16.21
C SER A 877 -6.08 -32.22 17.21
N LEU A 878 -5.59 -33.36 16.75
CA LEU A 878 -4.77 -34.28 17.58
C LEU A 878 -3.47 -33.62 18.06
N LYS A 879 -2.79 -32.89 17.16
CA LYS A 879 -1.59 -32.12 17.50
C LYS A 879 -1.89 -31.11 18.59
N GLY A 880 -3.00 -30.37 18.49
CA GLY A 880 -3.41 -29.39 19.51
C GLY A 880 -3.59 -30.00 20.90
N ILE A 881 -4.09 -31.23 21.00
CA ILE A 881 -4.20 -31.97 22.26
C ILE A 881 -2.83 -32.25 22.85
N ALA A 882 -1.91 -32.77 22.03
CA ALA A 882 -0.55 -33.13 22.45
C ALA A 882 0.30 -31.89 22.81
N THR A 883 0.20 -30.81 22.02
CA THR A 883 1.05 -29.62 22.20
C THR A 883 0.54 -28.63 23.22
N GLY A 884 -0.77 -28.61 23.53
CA GLY A 884 -1.37 -27.70 24.52
C GLY A 884 -1.19 -28.13 25.98
N GLY A 885 -0.88 -29.41 26.23
CA GLY A 885 -0.86 -30.02 27.57
C GLY A 885 -2.27 -30.37 28.08
N PHE A 886 -2.39 -31.48 28.82
CA PHE A 886 -3.69 -32.06 29.21
C PHE A 886 -4.66 -31.06 29.88
N ALA A 887 -4.18 -30.25 30.82
CA ALA A 887 -5.03 -29.29 31.56
C ALA A 887 -5.58 -28.15 30.69
N ARG A 888 -4.73 -27.52 29.84
CA ARG A 888 -5.15 -26.42 28.96
C ARG A 888 -6.06 -26.92 27.83
N THR A 889 -5.78 -28.11 27.29
CA THR A 889 -6.61 -28.76 26.26
C THR A 889 -7.99 -29.11 26.81
N TYR A 890 -8.08 -29.69 28.01
CA TYR A 890 -9.36 -30.04 28.63
C TYR A 890 -10.23 -28.80 28.85
N ARG A 891 -9.66 -27.71 29.38
CA ARG A 891 -10.37 -26.42 29.55
C ARG A 891 -10.90 -25.88 28.23
N TYR A 892 -10.09 -25.91 27.16
CA TYR A 892 -10.49 -25.46 25.83
C TYR A 892 -11.64 -26.27 25.22
N MET A 893 -11.61 -27.60 25.38
CA MET A 893 -12.67 -28.47 24.87
C MET A 893 -13.97 -28.27 25.66
N SER A 894 -13.90 -28.10 26.98
CA SER A 894 -15.08 -27.83 27.83
C SER A 894 -15.82 -26.56 27.41
N GLU A 895 -15.10 -25.44 27.24
CA GLU A 895 -15.68 -24.15 26.81
C GLU A 895 -16.35 -24.26 25.43
N LYS A 896 -15.87 -25.16 24.58
CA LYS A 896 -16.40 -25.41 23.23
C LYS A 896 -17.64 -26.30 23.23
N MET A 897 -17.66 -27.31 24.10
CA MET A 897 -18.84 -28.15 24.32
C MET A 897 -20.01 -27.36 24.92
N ASP A 898 -19.73 -26.44 25.84
CA ASP A 898 -20.75 -25.54 26.41
C ASP A 898 -21.39 -24.67 25.32
N LYS A 899 -20.59 -24.13 24.39
CA LYS A 899 -21.08 -23.36 23.24
C LYS A 899 -21.96 -24.21 22.31
N HIS A 900 -21.59 -25.47 22.07
CA HIS A 900 -22.40 -26.38 21.26
C HIS A 900 -23.78 -26.65 21.90
N ALA A 901 -23.82 -26.90 23.22
CA ALA A 901 -25.06 -27.11 23.95
C ALA A 901 -25.97 -25.86 23.92
N GLN A 902 -25.41 -24.67 24.15
CA GLN A 902 -26.15 -23.40 24.06
C GLN A 902 -26.65 -23.12 22.63
N GLY A 903 -25.82 -23.38 21.61
CA GLY A 903 -26.19 -23.23 20.21
C GLY A 903 -27.35 -24.15 19.80
N LYS A 904 -27.32 -25.42 20.24
CA LYS A 904 -28.40 -26.37 20.00
C LYS A 904 -29.74 -25.92 20.64
N LYS A 905 -29.69 -25.36 21.85
CA LYS A 905 -30.88 -24.80 22.52
C LYS A 905 -31.46 -23.62 21.74
N LYS A 906 -30.62 -22.65 21.34
CA LYS A 906 -31.04 -21.50 20.52
C LYS A 906 -31.60 -21.92 19.15
N ALA A 907 -30.98 -22.90 18.49
CA ALA A 907 -31.45 -23.42 17.21
C ALA A 907 -32.82 -24.09 17.34
N ALA A 908 -33.06 -24.83 18.44
CA ALA A 908 -34.36 -25.43 18.72
C ALA A 908 -35.45 -24.37 18.99
N GLU A 909 -35.12 -23.33 19.77
CA GLU A 909 -36.01 -22.19 20.03
C GLU A 909 -36.34 -21.41 18.73
N ALA A 910 -35.35 -21.15 17.88
CA ALA A 910 -35.53 -20.48 16.60
C ALA A 910 -36.37 -21.33 15.61
N ALA A 911 -36.17 -22.66 15.59
CA ALA A 911 -36.97 -23.57 14.78
C ALA A 911 -38.43 -23.65 15.24
N ALA A 912 -38.69 -23.56 16.55
CA ALA A 912 -40.03 -23.48 17.10
C ALA A 912 -40.73 -22.18 16.69
N LEU A 913 -40.05 -21.03 16.84
CA LEU A 913 -40.55 -19.71 16.41
C LEU A 913 -40.82 -19.63 14.90
N ALA A 914 -39.96 -20.25 14.07
CA ALA A 914 -40.15 -20.29 12.63
C ALA A 914 -41.39 -21.10 12.24
N LYS A 915 -41.62 -22.25 12.88
CA LYS A 915 -42.85 -23.05 12.69
C LYS A 915 -44.11 -22.30 13.12
N GLU A 916 -44.03 -21.52 14.20
CA GLU A 916 -45.14 -20.70 14.69
C GLU A 916 -45.45 -19.55 13.73
N LYS A 917 -44.42 -18.89 13.19
CA LYS A 917 -44.59 -17.89 12.11
C LYS A 917 -45.18 -18.50 10.84
N GLU A 918 -44.68 -19.65 10.39
CA GLU A 918 -45.19 -20.30 9.18
C GLU A 918 -46.65 -20.75 9.35
N ALA A 919 -47.03 -21.22 10.55
CA ALA A 919 -48.41 -21.52 10.90
C ALA A 919 -49.30 -20.25 10.90
N SER A 920 -48.79 -19.12 11.41
CA SER A 920 -49.52 -17.85 11.41
C SER A 920 -49.73 -17.26 10.01
N VAL A 921 -48.73 -17.39 9.11
CA VAL A 921 -48.85 -16.95 7.71
C VAL A 921 -49.84 -17.83 6.95
N LYS A 922 -49.78 -19.15 7.11
CA LYS A 922 -50.76 -20.06 6.52
C LYS A 922 -52.18 -19.85 7.07
N ALA A 923 -52.32 -19.44 8.33
CA ALA A 923 -53.62 -19.07 8.90
C ALA A 923 -54.16 -17.76 8.28
N ALA A 924 -53.31 -16.75 8.10
CA ALA A 924 -53.68 -15.48 7.47
C ALA A 924 -54.04 -15.61 5.99
N GLU A 925 -53.34 -16.46 5.23
CA GLU A 925 -53.70 -16.78 3.84
C GLU A 925 -55.05 -17.51 3.74
N LYS A 926 -55.36 -18.39 4.71
CA LYS A 926 -56.65 -19.08 4.81
C LYS A 926 -57.81 -18.14 5.18
N GLU A 927 -57.54 -17.13 5.99
CA GLU A 927 -58.51 -16.10 6.37
C GLU A 927 -58.78 -15.11 5.21
N SER A 928 -57.77 -14.83 4.38
CA SER A 928 -57.93 -13.99 3.18
C SER A 928 -58.75 -14.69 2.09
N SER A 929 -58.53 -15.99 1.89
CA SER A 929 -59.27 -16.81 0.92
C SER A 929 -60.71 -17.10 1.36
N ALA A 930 -60.99 -17.14 2.66
CA ALA A 930 -62.36 -17.25 3.17
C ALA A 930 -63.18 -15.96 2.99
N LYS A 931 -62.55 -14.78 3.06
CA LYS A 931 -63.21 -13.48 2.85
C LYS A 931 -63.49 -13.16 1.37
N GLU A 932 -62.83 -13.85 0.44
CA GLU A 932 -63.07 -13.69 -1.01
C GLU A 932 -64.25 -14.55 -1.52
N ALA A 933 -64.68 -15.55 -0.72
CA ALA A 933 -65.82 -16.42 -1.03
C ALA A 933 -67.18 -15.87 -0.57
N GLU A 934 -67.21 -14.82 0.27
CA GLU A 934 -68.43 -14.12 0.70
C GLU A 934 -68.53 -12.73 0.04
N LYS A 935 -68.78 -12.69 -1.27
CA LYS A 935 -69.35 -11.50 -1.93
C LYS A 935 -70.60 -11.93 -2.71
N PRO A 936 -71.81 -11.44 -2.34
CA PRO A 936 -73.02 -11.80 -3.05
C PRO A 936 -73.03 -11.11 -4.41
N ALA A 937 -73.36 -11.88 -5.45
CA ALA A 937 -73.66 -11.37 -6.77
C ALA A 937 -74.85 -10.41 -6.68
N ASN A 938 -74.64 -9.14 -7.04
CA ASN A 938 -75.75 -8.23 -7.32
C ASN A 938 -75.71 -7.80 -8.79
N LYS A 939 -76.88 -7.96 -9.41
CA LYS A 939 -77.21 -7.80 -10.81
C LYS A 939 -77.50 -6.33 -11.18
N ASP A 940 -77.46 -6.10 -12.49
CA ASP A 940 -78.17 -5.08 -13.28
C ASP A 940 -77.79 -3.61 -13.15
N ALA A 941 -77.10 -3.08 -14.19
CA ALA A 941 -77.57 -2.02 -15.10
C ALA A 941 -76.42 -1.55 -16.01
#